data_AF-A0A956EIT3-F1
#
_entry.id   AF-A0A956EIT3-F1
#
_cell.length_a   1.000
_cell.length_b   1.000
_cell.length_c   1.000
_cell.angle_alpha   90.00
_cell.angle_beta   90.00
_cell.angle_gamma   90.00
#
_symmetry.space_group_name_H-M   'P 1'
#
loop_
_entity.id
_entity.type
_entity.pdbx_description
1 polymer ?
#
loop_
_entity_poly.entity_id
_entity_poly.type
_entity_poly.pdbx_seq_one_letter_code
_entity_poly.pdbx_strand_id
1 'polypeptide(L)'
;MAKKKEPAFPLYRDLTERKMTSLGAKLDKLVDPNGHKHWDALFKASDGIAAELLWHLVRCGLVAQAPQSAGLVRMLGEGVSYAKSVAEIVGILRNFPEDMGTMDRGRAREFHMLTPGVLQDVDAMIVAAYLMDRDALVAAQGELSTNMRLAIDMVRRRAGEAIDPASSRAIFDHLVRAHCTSYGLASNCDIPRIVDGAEVECRLADDAAVKDLALLFGNEGAWAEGMAAWLRPRVAKFRAETDSLAKRAGDGLRLLPLSEVIYLFGDGWWNPGVLIEVIDGRGDRPAELLAAAATLRAEGTRPFKIDVAQLPEDEGSSDDGGHDDDDEDDDDGDRDDDGYDEERDDDEYFDDYEDDGEADPDEPEEDPLDAEADNERVRALAEVLTVVAIDRLAAAGEALPAEIDDTFELDRVFESEPVYTLRLRRALAALGPARAHAIIRRIAAKDYYFGKAAAICDVCYEPAVVEHVLDKIDAGDYGIDAGLLGLCSPKVVPHAAAHAARQADPKRAGKYREGILYVLARAAAAGEGWDPALDPEISMADIYFAYGGSKVTPVLEMLRALPLPRYQAILEANLERCADEPWRLVRCLRADLPEAALETVFKALVARPKEVSGGKLGDDLRALGGVIVDPLRRAIGDTQLPGTFMRELERAMDNAAYKALSEALDRPVETPREELRRLAAEQPGPKVRIYLLRRAERAPAEGEVGR
;
A
#
# COMPACT_ATOMS: atom_id res chain seq x y z
N MET A 1 39.18 -17.11 -61.06
CA MET A 1 38.94 -16.91 -59.61
C MET A 1 38.56 -15.46 -59.40
N ALA A 2 37.28 -15.17 -59.22
CA ALA A 2 36.83 -13.82 -58.88
C ALA A 2 37.33 -13.50 -57.46
N LYS A 3 38.03 -12.36 -57.29
CA LYS A 3 38.37 -11.84 -55.96
C LYS A 3 37.06 -11.70 -55.18
N LYS A 4 36.89 -12.45 -54.08
CA LYS A 4 35.82 -12.18 -53.12
C LYS A 4 36.00 -10.72 -52.70
N LYS A 5 34.98 -9.89 -52.99
CA LYS A 5 34.94 -8.49 -52.56
C LYS A 5 34.99 -8.52 -51.02
N GLU A 6 35.94 -7.81 -50.43
CA GLU A 6 35.97 -7.64 -48.97
C GLU A 6 34.67 -6.94 -48.53
N PRO A 7 34.08 -7.37 -47.41
CA PRO A 7 32.86 -6.75 -46.91
C PRO A 7 33.11 -5.28 -46.55
N ALA A 8 32.12 -4.43 -46.75
CA ALA A 8 32.24 -2.99 -46.50
C ALA A 8 32.46 -2.63 -45.01
N PHE A 9 32.14 -3.55 -44.10
CA PHE A 9 32.27 -3.43 -42.66
C PHE A 9 32.51 -4.82 -42.02
N PRO A 10 33.02 -4.88 -40.78
CA PRO A 10 33.15 -6.15 -40.04
C PRO A 10 31.80 -6.86 -39.92
N LEU A 11 31.77 -8.17 -40.17
CA LEU A 11 30.55 -8.97 -40.04
C LEU A 11 30.38 -9.48 -38.59
N TYR A 12 29.14 -9.61 -38.14
CA TYR A 12 28.81 -10.23 -36.87
C TYR A 12 28.53 -11.72 -37.07
N ARG A 13 29.45 -12.57 -36.61
CA ARG A 13 29.35 -14.04 -36.74
C ARG A 13 29.04 -14.44 -38.19
N ASP A 14 27.98 -15.22 -38.41
CA ASP A 14 27.57 -15.73 -39.72
C ASP A 14 26.61 -14.79 -40.48
N LEU A 15 26.35 -13.59 -39.97
CA LEU A 15 25.50 -12.62 -40.65
C LEU A 15 26.20 -12.03 -41.87
N THR A 16 25.49 -12.02 -43.00
CA THR A 16 25.98 -11.42 -44.24
C THR A 16 25.82 -9.90 -44.23
N GLU A 17 26.64 -9.19 -45.02
CA GLU A 17 26.57 -7.73 -45.21
C GLU A 17 25.13 -7.27 -45.48
N ARG A 18 24.44 -7.96 -46.40
CA ARG A 18 23.03 -7.68 -46.76
C ARG A 18 22.07 -7.84 -45.58
N LYS A 19 22.25 -8.88 -44.75
CA LYS A 19 21.38 -9.11 -43.58
C LYS A 19 21.59 -8.03 -42.53
N MET A 20 22.83 -7.66 -42.24
CA MET A 20 23.15 -6.62 -41.26
C MET A 20 22.62 -5.24 -41.69
N THR A 21 22.84 -4.84 -42.95
CA THR A 21 22.29 -3.58 -43.48
C THR A 21 20.76 -3.58 -43.45
N SER A 22 20.12 -4.70 -43.82
CA SER A 22 18.66 -4.81 -43.78
C SER A 22 18.11 -4.77 -42.37
N LEU A 23 18.82 -5.35 -41.39
CA LEU A 23 18.41 -5.36 -39.99
C LEU A 23 18.53 -3.97 -39.39
N GLY A 24 19.67 -3.28 -39.58
CA GLY A 24 19.85 -1.91 -39.09
C GLY A 24 18.80 -0.94 -39.65
N ALA A 25 18.55 -0.99 -40.96
CA ALA A 25 17.50 -0.18 -41.59
C ALA A 25 16.07 -0.54 -41.14
N LYS A 26 15.84 -1.79 -40.69
CA LYS A 26 14.56 -2.19 -40.09
C LYS A 26 14.42 -1.60 -38.70
N LEU A 27 15.45 -1.71 -37.86
CA LEU A 27 15.44 -1.21 -36.48
C LEU A 27 15.17 0.30 -36.43
N ASP A 28 15.84 1.11 -37.26
CA ASP A 28 15.62 2.57 -37.29
C ASP A 28 14.20 2.99 -37.73
N LYS A 29 13.44 2.08 -38.37
CA LYS A 29 12.08 2.33 -38.87
C LYS A 29 10.98 1.78 -37.96
N LEU A 30 11.33 0.94 -36.99
CA LEU A 30 10.35 0.41 -36.07
C LEU A 30 9.83 1.53 -35.18
N VAL A 31 8.53 1.48 -34.89
CA VAL A 31 7.87 2.35 -33.92
C VAL A 31 7.32 1.42 -32.86
N ASP A 32 8.01 1.39 -31.73
CA ASP A 32 7.74 0.47 -30.64
C ASP A 32 8.29 1.06 -29.32
N PRO A 33 7.43 1.75 -28.55
CA PRO A 33 7.84 2.43 -27.32
C PRO A 33 8.55 1.52 -26.31
N ASN A 34 8.15 0.24 -26.24
CA ASN A 34 8.65 -0.71 -25.23
C ASN A 34 9.87 -1.52 -25.69
N GLY A 35 10.24 -1.45 -26.97
CA GLY A 35 11.42 -2.13 -27.51
C GLY A 35 11.26 -3.64 -27.76
N HIS A 36 10.10 -4.24 -27.47
CA HIS A 36 9.85 -5.67 -27.71
C HIS A 36 10.11 -6.09 -29.16
N LYS A 37 9.59 -5.35 -30.15
CA LYS A 37 9.78 -5.62 -31.60
C LYS A 37 11.24 -5.45 -32.03
N HIS A 38 11.97 -4.54 -31.39
CA HIS A 38 13.40 -4.35 -31.62
C HIS A 38 14.18 -5.56 -31.12
N TRP A 39 13.90 -5.98 -29.87
CA TRP A 39 14.50 -7.15 -29.25
C TRP A 39 14.23 -8.39 -30.08
N ASP A 40 12.99 -8.60 -30.50
CA ASP A 40 12.57 -9.72 -31.33
C ASP A 40 13.33 -9.81 -32.65
N ALA A 41 13.50 -8.67 -33.33
CA ALA A 41 14.23 -8.59 -34.59
C ALA A 41 15.73 -8.90 -34.41
N LEU A 42 16.33 -8.46 -33.31
CA LEU A 42 17.73 -8.71 -32.96
C LEU A 42 17.95 -10.14 -32.48
N PHE A 43 17.04 -10.69 -31.68
CA PHE A 43 17.10 -12.04 -31.13
C PHE A 43 17.04 -13.08 -32.26
N LYS A 44 16.08 -12.91 -33.19
CA LYS A 44 15.93 -13.74 -34.40
C LYS A 44 17.17 -13.71 -35.32
N ALA A 45 18.02 -12.70 -35.19
CA ALA A 45 19.22 -12.54 -36.02
C ALA A 45 20.54 -12.91 -35.31
N SER A 46 20.58 -12.93 -33.98
CA SER A 46 21.81 -13.09 -33.20
C SER A 46 21.99 -14.47 -32.53
N ASP A 47 21.02 -15.38 -32.69
CA ASP A 47 20.93 -16.63 -31.93
C ASP A 47 21.04 -16.40 -30.40
N GLY A 48 20.41 -15.32 -29.92
CA GLY A 48 20.17 -15.10 -28.48
C GLY A 48 20.98 -14.02 -27.77
N ILE A 49 21.85 -13.24 -28.46
CA ILE A 49 22.62 -12.15 -27.85
C ILE A 49 22.31 -10.81 -28.54
N ALA A 50 21.09 -10.31 -28.31
CA ALA A 50 20.51 -9.16 -29.00
C ALA A 50 21.31 -7.86 -28.78
N ALA A 51 21.72 -7.56 -27.53
CA ALA A 51 22.43 -6.33 -27.17
C ALA A 51 23.84 -6.24 -27.82
N GLU A 52 24.58 -7.35 -27.85
CA GLU A 52 25.90 -7.40 -28.51
C GLU A 52 25.76 -7.14 -30.03
N LEU A 53 24.77 -7.75 -30.67
CA LEU A 53 24.50 -7.51 -32.09
C LEU A 53 24.12 -6.04 -32.33
N LEU A 54 23.26 -5.45 -31.49
CA LEU A 54 22.86 -4.04 -31.62
C LEU A 54 24.08 -3.11 -31.57
N TRP A 55 24.94 -3.24 -30.57
CA TRP A 55 26.17 -2.43 -30.47
C TRP A 55 27.19 -2.74 -31.57
N HIS A 56 27.19 -3.95 -32.14
CA HIS A 56 27.98 -4.24 -33.33
C HIS A 56 27.45 -3.51 -34.57
N LEU A 57 26.12 -3.44 -34.76
CA LEU A 57 25.50 -2.67 -35.85
C LEU A 57 25.76 -1.17 -35.71
N VAL A 58 25.73 -0.64 -34.48
CA VAL A 58 26.11 0.74 -34.17
C VAL A 58 27.53 1.03 -34.63
N ARG A 59 28.50 0.18 -34.24
CA ARG A 59 29.92 0.31 -34.61
C ARG A 59 30.13 0.30 -36.12
N CYS A 60 29.29 -0.42 -36.85
CA CYS A 60 29.33 -0.46 -38.31
C CYS A 60 28.58 0.71 -38.98
N GLY A 61 27.95 1.62 -38.21
CA GLY A 61 27.17 2.74 -38.72
C GLY A 61 25.87 2.32 -39.42
N LEU A 62 25.27 1.19 -39.03
CA LEU A 62 24.11 0.60 -39.72
C LEU A 62 22.75 0.89 -39.05
N VAL A 63 22.77 1.34 -37.81
CA VAL A 63 21.58 1.62 -36.98
C VAL A 63 21.81 2.89 -36.15
N ALA A 64 20.75 3.42 -35.53
CA ALA A 64 20.73 4.65 -34.75
C ALA A 64 21.21 5.86 -35.56
N GLN A 65 20.87 5.89 -36.86
CA GLN A 65 21.20 7.02 -37.74
C GLN A 65 20.18 8.15 -37.64
N ALA A 66 18.91 7.81 -37.37
CA ALA A 66 17.83 8.75 -37.13
C ALA A 66 16.72 8.09 -36.28
N PRO A 67 17.03 7.68 -35.04
CA PRO A 67 16.12 6.88 -34.21
C PRO A 67 14.81 7.66 -33.94
N GLN A 68 13.69 6.96 -34.13
CA GLN A 68 12.32 7.51 -33.96
C GLN A 68 11.54 6.83 -32.82
N SER A 69 12.18 5.88 -32.13
CA SER A 69 11.53 5.00 -31.17
C SER A 69 12.25 5.00 -29.83
N ALA A 70 11.49 5.22 -28.74
CA ALA A 70 11.97 5.14 -27.36
C ALA A 70 12.50 3.74 -27.03
N GLY A 71 11.85 2.68 -27.52
CA GLY A 71 12.29 1.30 -27.31
C GLY A 71 13.68 0.98 -27.86
N LEU A 72 14.09 1.61 -28.98
CA LEU A 72 15.46 1.47 -29.48
C LEU A 72 16.47 2.15 -28.55
N VAL A 73 16.13 3.33 -28.01
CA VAL A 73 16.97 4.06 -27.05
C VAL A 73 17.12 3.25 -25.76
N ARG A 74 16.03 2.67 -25.27
CA ARG A 74 16.02 1.77 -24.12
C ARG A 74 16.96 0.59 -24.29
N MET A 75 16.85 -0.13 -25.42
CA MET A 75 17.75 -1.26 -25.70
C MET A 75 19.23 -0.86 -25.79
N LEU A 76 19.53 0.34 -26.28
CA LEU A 76 20.90 0.86 -26.32
C LEU A 76 21.43 1.15 -24.91
N GLY A 77 20.59 1.73 -24.05
CA GLY A 77 20.89 1.97 -22.63
C GLY A 77 21.12 0.69 -21.83
N GLU A 78 20.15 -0.24 -21.86
CA GLU A 78 20.25 -1.54 -21.18
C GLU A 78 21.47 -2.36 -21.66
N GLY A 79 21.81 -2.24 -22.95
CA GLY A 79 22.93 -2.95 -23.57
C GLY A 79 24.28 -2.22 -23.52
N VAL A 80 24.40 -1.07 -22.84
CA VAL A 80 25.56 -0.17 -22.97
C VAL A 80 26.90 -0.82 -22.60
N SER A 81 26.90 -1.87 -21.78
CA SER A 81 28.11 -2.64 -21.44
C SER A 81 28.85 -3.25 -22.66
N TYR A 82 28.18 -3.35 -23.82
CA TYR A 82 28.77 -3.80 -25.08
C TYR A 82 29.41 -2.67 -25.92
N ALA A 83 29.27 -1.41 -25.52
CA ALA A 83 29.97 -0.29 -26.13
C ALA A 83 31.49 -0.41 -25.87
N LYS A 84 32.31 -0.17 -26.89
CA LYS A 84 33.78 -0.33 -26.78
C LYS A 84 34.54 0.97 -26.63
N SER A 85 33.89 2.11 -26.83
CA SER A 85 34.52 3.42 -26.69
C SER A 85 33.50 4.53 -26.50
N VAL A 86 33.94 5.64 -25.90
CA VAL A 86 33.16 6.88 -25.81
C VAL A 86 32.75 7.40 -27.18
N ALA A 87 33.58 7.22 -28.22
CA ALA A 87 33.26 7.65 -29.57
C ALA A 87 32.05 6.92 -30.18
N GLU A 88 31.83 5.64 -29.84
CA GLU A 88 30.63 4.90 -30.26
C GLU A 88 29.38 5.50 -29.61
N ILE A 89 29.43 5.76 -28.30
CA ILE A 89 28.30 6.33 -27.54
C ILE A 89 27.98 7.74 -28.04
N VAL A 90 28.97 8.63 -28.08
CA VAL A 90 28.82 10.01 -28.56
C VAL A 90 28.32 10.04 -30.00
N GLY A 91 28.76 9.11 -30.85
CA GLY A 91 28.28 8.96 -32.22
C GLY A 91 26.76 8.77 -32.31
N ILE A 92 26.19 7.95 -31.42
CA ILE A 92 24.73 7.76 -31.32
C ILE A 92 24.05 9.01 -30.73
N LEU A 93 24.60 9.56 -29.65
CA LEU A 93 24.00 10.73 -28.97
C LEU A 93 23.84 11.93 -29.92
N ARG A 94 24.74 12.09 -30.91
CA ARG A 94 24.64 13.12 -31.97
C ARG A 94 23.41 12.95 -32.87
N ASN A 95 22.92 11.73 -33.02
CA ASN A 95 21.80 11.41 -33.92
C ASN A 95 20.45 11.44 -33.22
N PHE A 96 20.43 11.53 -31.89
CA PHE A 96 19.19 11.64 -31.13
C PHE A 96 18.53 13.02 -31.34
N PRO A 97 17.19 13.08 -31.46
CA PRO A 97 16.48 14.35 -31.58
C PRO A 97 16.66 15.21 -30.32
N GLU A 98 16.48 16.52 -30.47
CA GLU A 98 16.59 17.46 -29.34
C GLU A 98 15.52 17.19 -28.27
N ASP A 99 14.27 16.94 -28.67
CA ASP A 99 13.19 16.49 -27.78
C ASP A 99 12.79 15.06 -28.13
N MET A 100 13.27 14.08 -27.36
CA MET A 100 12.89 12.67 -27.50
C MET A 100 11.44 12.40 -27.10
N GLY A 101 10.77 13.33 -26.41
CA GLY A 101 9.33 13.24 -26.17
C GLY A 101 8.50 13.26 -27.45
N THR A 102 9.09 13.67 -28.58
CA THR A 102 8.44 13.62 -29.90
C THR A 102 8.53 12.25 -30.59
N MET A 103 9.32 11.32 -30.03
CA MET A 103 9.38 9.94 -30.50
C MET A 103 8.04 9.23 -30.32
N ASP A 104 7.82 8.17 -31.09
CA ASP A 104 6.60 7.35 -31.01
C ASP A 104 5.30 8.17 -31.08
N ARG A 105 5.29 9.21 -31.94
CA ARG A 105 4.16 10.14 -32.12
C ARG A 105 3.76 10.90 -30.83
N GLY A 106 4.72 11.16 -29.94
CA GLY A 106 4.47 11.90 -28.69
C GLY A 106 4.32 11.00 -27.47
N ARG A 107 4.09 9.70 -27.65
CA ARG A 107 3.95 8.73 -26.55
C ARG A 107 5.18 8.64 -25.68
N ALA A 108 6.35 9.00 -26.20
CA ALA A 108 7.57 9.00 -25.41
C ALA A 108 7.55 9.95 -24.20
N ARG A 109 6.63 10.94 -24.17
CA ARG A 109 6.41 11.83 -23.01
C ARG A 109 5.79 11.11 -21.80
N GLU A 110 5.18 9.95 -22.02
CA GLU A 110 4.65 9.07 -20.96
C GLU A 110 5.80 8.41 -20.17
N PHE A 111 7.03 8.37 -20.71
CA PHE A 111 8.20 7.80 -20.02
C PHE A 111 8.95 8.84 -19.18
N HIS A 112 9.70 8.35 -18.19
CA HIS A 112 10.51 9.19 -17.31
C HIS A 112 11.62 9.93 -18.05
N MET A 113 11.73 11.23 -17.77
CA MET A 113 12.78 12.12 -18.26
C MET A 113 13.44 12.81 -17.07
N LEU A 114 14.76 12.68 -16.95
CA LEU A 114 15.53 13.30 -15.85
C LEU A 114 16.04 14.71 -16.20
N THR A 115 16.12 14.99 -17.50
CA THR A 115 16.45 16.30 -18.04
C THR A 115 15.49 16.61 -19.19
N PRO A 116 15.31 17.89 -19.56
CA PRO A 116 14.35 18.26 -20.59
C PRO A 116 14.50 17.43 -21.87
N GLY A 117 13.44 16.73 -22.29
CA GLY A 117 13.38 16.04 -23.57
C GLY A 117 14.35 14.87 -23.76
N VAL A 118 14.99 14.36 -22.69
CA VAL A 118 15.90 13.21 -22.77
C VAL A 118 15.33 12.05 -21.96
N LEU A 119 15.15 10.90 -22.63
CA LEU A 119 14.69 9.67 -21.99
C LEU A 119 15.71 9.19 -20.95
N GLN A 120 15.21 8.66 -19.84
CA GLN A 120 16.04 8.14 -18.75
C GLN A 120 17.08 7.11 -19.22
N ASP A 121 16.78 6.25 -20.19
CA ASP A 121 17.73 5.22 -20.67
C ASP A 121 19.03 5.79 -21.25
N VAL A 122 19.02 7.05 -21.68
CA VAL A 122 20.21 7.77 -22.13
C VAL A 122 21.17 8.04 -20.97
N ASP A 123 20.66 8.12 -19.73
CA ASP A 123 21.46 8.31 -18.53
C ASP A 123 22.51 7.19 -18.38
N ALA A 124 22.11 5.94 -18.57
CA ALA A 124 23.02 4.79 -18.54
C ALA A 124 24.13 4.89 -19.60
N MET A 125 23.79 5.39 -20.79
CA MET A 125 24.75 5.64 -21.86
C MET A 125 25.79 6.70 -21.47
N ILE A 126 25.34 7.81 -20.88
CA ILE A 126 26.22 8.91 -20.48
C ILE A 126 27.08 8.50 -19.28
N VAL A 127 26.53 7.80 -18.29
CA VAL A 127 27.28 7.26 -17.14
C VAL A 127 28.38 6.32 -17.62
N ALA A 128 28.06 5.37 -18.51
CA ALA A 128 29.06 4.47 -19.08
C ALA A 128 30.16 5.23 -19.84
N ALA A 129 29.79 6.21 -20.68
CA ALA A 129 30.77 7.03 -21.38
C ALA A 129 31.67 7.83 -20.42
N TYR A 130 31.09 8.37 -19.35
CA TYR A 130 31.81 9.12 -18.33
C TYR A 130 32.83 8.25 -17.59
N LEU A 131 32.43 7.02 -17.22
CA LEU A 131 33.31 6.05 -16.55
C LEU A 131 34.41 5.51 -17.47
N MET A 132 34.14 5.39 -18.78
CA MET A 132 35.13 4.97 -19.77
C MET A 132 36.22 6.02 -20.02
N ASP A 133 35.83 7.25 -20.35
CA ASP A 133 36.74 8.37 -20.59
C ASP A 133 36.01 9.71 -20.43
N ARG A 134 36.07 10.22 -19.20
CA ARG A 134 35.46 11.48 -18.79
C ARG A 134 35.90 12.68 -19.63
N ASP A 135 37.20 12.78 -19.96
CA ASP A 135 37.72 13.93 -20.71
C ASP A 135 37.25 13.90 -22.17
N ALA A 136 37.17 12.71 -22.78
CA ALA A 136 36.64 12.54 -24.13
C ALA A 136 35.14 12.90 -24.22
N LEU A 137 34.34 12.49 -23.24
CA LEU A 137 32.91 12.83 -23.18
C LEU A 137 32.70 14.34 -23.05
N VAL A 138 33.43 14.99 -22.12
CA VAL A 138 33.33 16.43 -21.89
C VAL A 138 33.80 17.22 -23.12
N ALA A 139 34.87 16.79 -23.80
CA ALA A 139 35.34 17.42 -25.02
C ALA A 139 34.29 17.38 -26.15
N ALA A 140 33.49 16.30 -26.22
CA ALA A 140 32.44 16.14 -27.22
C ALA A 140 31.12 16.85 -26.87
N GLN A 141 30.93 17.30 -25.62
CA GLN A 141 29.68 17.90 -25.15
C GLN A 141 29.22 19.08 -26.02
N GLY A 142 30.15 19.94 -26.45
CA GLY A 142 29.86 21.10 -27.29
C GLY A 142 29.31 20.78 -28.69
N GLU A 143 29.38 19.52 -29.12
CA GLU A 143 28.90 19.05 -30.42
C GLU A 143 27.46 18.52 -30.37
N LEU A 144 26.91 18.31 -29.18
CA LEU A 144 25.60 17.69 -28.96
C LEU A 144 24.48 18.75 -28.87
N SER A 145 23.22 18.30 -28.92
CA SER A 145 22.04 19.16 -28.74
C SER A 145 21.98 19.77 -27.33
N THR A 146 21.20 20.83 -27.15
CA THR A 146 21.08 21.54 -25.86
C THR A 146 20.68 20.60 -24.73
N ASN A 147 19.65 19.78 -24.94
CA ASN A 147 19.13 18.84 -23.96
C ASN A 147 20.13 17.73 -23.62
N MET A 148 20.89 17.25 -24.61
CA MET A 148 21.95 16.27 -24.37
C MET A 148 23.12 16.84 -23.57
N ARG A 149 23.44 18.13 -23.75
CA ARG A 149 24.45 18.82 -22.93
C ARG A 149 24.00 18.87 -21.47
N LEU A 150 22.72 19.13 -21.21
CA LEU A 150 22.14 19.10 -19.86
C LEU A 150 22.20 17.70 -19.25
N ALA A 151 21.91 16.65 -20.03
CA ALA A 151 22.03 15.26 -19.57
C ALA A 151 23.48 14.90 -19.19
N ILE A 152 24.48 15.41 -19.93
CA ILE A 152 25.90 15.27 -19.54
C ILE A 152 26.21 16.05 -18.26
N ASP A 153 25.75 17.29 -18.14
CA ASP A 153 25.95 18.10 -16.92
C ASP A 153 25.25 17.47 -15.70
N MET A 154 24.12 16.79 -15.89
CA MET A 154 23.42 16.01 -14.85
C MET A 154 24.33 14.91 -14.28
N VAL A 155 24.97 14.11 -15.14
CA VAL A 155 25.93 13.06 -14.74
C VAL A 155 27.15 13.67 -14.06
N ARG A 156 27.75 14.71 -14.66
CA ARG A 156 28.93 15.40 -14.09
C ARG A 156 28.64 15.94 -12.69
N ARG A 157 27.45 16.52 -12.49
CA ARG A 157 27.05 17.04 -11.18
C ARG A 157 26.82 15.94 -10.15
N ARG A 158 26.24 14.80 -10.55
CA ARG A 158 26.14 13.59 -9.70
C ARG A 158 27.51 13.02 -9.33
N ALA A 159 28.53 13.25 -10.15
CA ALA A 159 29.94 12.93 -9.86
C ALA A 159 30.66 13.94 -8.94
N GLY A 160 29.95 14.96 -8.44
CA GLY A 160 30.51 15.99 -7.57
C GLY A 160 31.22 17.13 -8.31
N GLU A 161 31.17 17.16 -9.65
CA GLU A 161 31.77 18.25 -10.41
C GLU A 161 30.98 19.57 -10.29
N ALA A 162 31.67 20.68 -10.54
CA ALA A 162 31.03 21.95 -10.82
C ALA A 162 30.59 21.99 -12.30
N ILE A 163 29.35 22.44 -12.51
CA ILE A 163 28.76 22.63 -13.85
C ILE A 163 28.37 24.10 -14.04
N ASP A 164 28.00 24.47 -15.26
CA ASP A 164 27.52 25.82 -15.56
C ASP A 164 26.26 26.17 -14.73
N PRO A 165 26.18 27.35 -14.10
CA PRO A 165 25.02 27.74 -13.32
C PRO A 165 23.69 27.76 -14.09
N ALA A 166 23.70 28.07 -15.39
CA ALA A 166 22.49 28.05 -16.20
C ALA A 166 22.06 26.61 -16.50
N SER A 167 22.99 25.70 -16.78
CA SER A 167 22.70 24.26 -16.87
C SER A 167 22.11 23.72 -15.57
N SER A 168 22.74 24.06 -14.43
CA SER A 168 22.28 23.64 -13.11
C SER A 168 20.85 24.08 -12.86
N ARG A 169 20.54 25.35 -13.17
CA ARG A 169 19.18 25.88 -13.02
C ARG A 169 18.18 25.23 -13.95
N ALA A 170 18.52 25.01 -15.22
CA ALA A 170 17.63 24.36 -16.18
C ALA A 170 17.27 22.92 -15.78
N ILE A 171 18.25 22.16 -15.28
CA ILE A 171 18.03 20.81 -14.73
C ILE A 171 17.15 20.89 -13.49
N PHE A 172 17.46 21.79 -12.56
CA PHE A 172 16.68 21.98 -11.34
C PHE A 172 15.21 22.30 -11.61
N ASP A 173 14.94 23.28 -12.47
CA ASP A 173 13.58 23.70 -12.83
C ASP A 173 12.81 22.56 -13.52
N HIS A 174 13.51 21.70 -14.28
CA HIS A 174 12.92 20.50 -14.87
C HIS A 174 12.54 19.46 -13.81
N LEU A 175 13.44 19.16 -12.87
CA LEU A 175 13.17 18.19 -11.80
C LEU A 175 11.97 18.61 -10.94
N VAL A 176 11.87 19.90 -10.58
CA VAL A 176 10.70 20.44 -9.88
C VAL A 176 9.43 20.19 -10.69
N ARG A 177 9.43 20.58 -11.97
CA ARG A 177 8.25 20.43 -12.84
C ARG A 177 7.83 18.97 -13.01
N ALA A 178 8.77 18.08 -13.32
CA ALA A 178 8.51 16.67 -13.56
C ALA A 178 8.10 15.93 -12.28
N HIS A 179 8.60 16.34 -11.11
CA HIS A 179 8.17 15.77 -9.85
C HIS A 179 6.72 16.19 -9.48
N CYS A 180 6.31 17.40 -9.88
CA CYS A 180 4.95 17.89 -9.66
C CYS A 180 3.92 17.41 -10.70
N THR A 181 4.29 16.64 -11.73
CA THR A 181 3.32 16.04 -12.68
C THR A 181 2.72 14.73 -12.15
N SER A 182 1.71 14.17 -12.84
CA SER A 182 0.78 13.15 -12.32
C SER A 182 1.43 11.94 -11.64
N TYR A 183 2.47 11.34 -12.24
CA TYR A 183 3.17 10.19 -11.65
C TYR A 183 4.41 10.57 -10.82
N GLY A 184 4.81 11.85 -10.81
CA GLY A 184 6.07 12.30 -10.21
C GLY A 184 7.32 11.63 -10.79
N LEU A 185 8.43 11.73 -10.06
CA LEU A 185 9.73 11.12 -10.42
C LEU A 185 10.13 9.95 -9.50
N ALA A 186 9.34 9.67 -8.46
CA ALA A 186 9.60 8.60 -7.51
C ALA A 186 9.07 7.26 -8.05
N SER A 187 9.79 6.70 -9.03
CA SER A 187 9.35 5.53 -9.82
C SER A 187 10.25 4.29 -9.67
N ASN A 188 11.04 4.22 -8.60
CA ASN A 188 12.03 3.15 -8.39
C ASN A 188 13.09 3.04 -9.49
N CYS A 189 13.36 4.14 -10.18
CA CYS A 189 14.35 4.23 -11.23
C CYS A 189 15.78 4.32 -10.70
N ASP A 190 16.69 3.52 -11.26
CA ASP A 190 18.10 3.56 -10.92
C ASP A 190 18.77 4.80 -11.55
N ILE A 191 19.38 5.62 -10.68
CA ILE A 191 20.08 6.86 -11.01
C ILE A 191 21.39 6.87 -10.23
N PRO A 192 22.43 6.18 -10.72
CA PRO A 192 23.64 5.98 -9.95
C PRO A 192 24.32 7.30 -9.58
N ARG A 193 25.00 7.28 -8.44
CA ARG A 193 25.99 8.31 -8.07
C ARG A 193 27.36 7.86 -8.57
N ILE A 194 28.26 8.82 -8.77
CA ILE A 194 29.65 8.52 -9.12
C ILE A 194 30.53 9.06 -8.00
N VAL A 195 31.11 8.14 -7.23
CA VAL A 195 31.96 8.46 -6.06
C VAL A 195 33.33 7.84 -6.29
N ASP A 196 34.37 8.66 -6.22
CA ASP A 196 35.76 8.24 -6.45
C ASP A 196 35.98 7.51 -7.80
N GLY A 197 35.22 7.90 -8.82
CA GLY A 197 35.29 7.32 -10.16
C GLY A 197 34.60 5.96 -10.31
N ALA A 198 33.84 5.51 -9.30
CA ALA A 198 33.06 4.30 -9.33
C ALA A 198 31.56 4.60 -9.23
N GLU A 199 30.76 3.72 -9.84
CA GLU A 199 29.31 3.76 -9.73
C GLU A 199 28.87 3.31 -8.33
N VAL A 200 27.95 4.07 -7.73
CA VAL A 200 27.28 3.72 -6.48
C VAL A 200 25.78 3.68 -6.77
N GLU A 201 25.18 2.52 -6.53
CA GLU A 201 23.75 2.31 -6.71
C GLU A 201 22.95 3.34 -5.91
N CYS A 202 22.01 3.99 -6.59
CA CYS A 202 21.09 4.95 -6.02
C CYS A 202 19.81 4.90 -6.83
N ARG A 203 18.67 5.01 -6.15
CA ARG A 203 17.35 4.84 -6.74
C ARG A 203 16.42 5.97 -6.32
N LEU A 204 15.59 6.44 -7.25
CA LEU A 204 14.46 7.32 -6.94
C LEU A 204 13.28 6.52 -6.42
N ALA A 205 13.42 5.96 -5.23
CA ALA A 205 12.41 5.12 -4.61
C ALA A 205 11.24 5.92 -3.99
N ASP A 206 11.52 7.15 -3.56
CA ASP A 206 10.59 8.01 -2.84
C ASP A 206 10.84 9.50 -3.12
N ASP A 207 9.94 10.36 -2.64
CA ASP A 207 10.03 11.82 -2.80
C ASP A 207 11.30 12.41 -2.17
N ALA A 208 11.83 11.80 -1.11
CA ALA A 208 13.07 12.24 -0.47
C ALA A 208 14.29 12.00 -1.38
N ALA A 209 14.36 10.85 -2.04
CA ALA A 209 15.39 10.55 -3.03
C ALA A 209 15.35 11.53 -4.23
N VAL A 210 14.15 11.93 -4.67
CA VAL A 210 13.99 12.96 -5.72
C VAL A 210 14.50 14.31 -5.24
N LYS A 211 14.15 14.71 -4.02
CA LYS A 211 14.65 15.94 -3.42
C LYS A 211 16.18 15.92 -3.29
N ASP A 212 16.78 14.83 -2.82
CA ASP A 212 18.23 14.68 -2.71
C ASP A 212 18.96 14.78 -4.07
N LEU A 213 18.31 14.35 -5.15
CA LEU A 213 18.80 14.56 -6.50
C LEU A 213 18.71 16.04 -6.91
N ALA A 214 17.57 16.69 -6.69
CA ALA A 214 17.36 18.09 -7.01
C ALA A 214 18.29 19.03 -6.22
N LEU A 215 18.58 18.72 -4.96
CA LEU A 215 19.48 19.50 -4.10
C LEU A 215 20.94 19.52 -4.56
N LEU A 216 21.33 18.68 -5.52
CA LEU A 216 22.64 18.84 -6.17
C LEU A 216 22.68 20.08 -7.06
N PHE A 217 21.55 20.47 -7.63
CA PHE A 217 21.41 21.53 -8.63
C PHE A 217 20.86 22.83 -8.05
N GLY A 218 20.31 22.77 -6.84
CA GLY A 218 19.74 23.91 -6.13
C GLY A 218 19.98 23.82 -4.62
N ASN A 219 19.01 24.31 -3.85
CA ASN A 219 19.00 24.23 -2.39
C ASN A 219 17.56 24.05 -1.89
N GLU A 220 17.39 23.79 -0.59
CA GLU A 220 16.08 23.51 -0.01
C GLU A 220 15.07 24.66 -0.20
N GLY A 221 15.51 25.91 -0.09
CA GLY A 221 14.66 27.07 -0.31
C GLY A 221 14.19 27.16 -1.76
N ALA A 222 15.10 26.98 -2.72
CA ALA A 222 14.78 26.98 -4.15
C ALA A 222 13.81 25.84 -4.52
N TRP A 223 13.88 24.70 -3.81
CA TRP A 223 13.01 23.54 -4.06
C TRP A 223 11.58 23.84 -3.64
N ALA A 224 11.40 24.34 -2.42
CA ALA A 224 10.11 24.79 -1.93
C ALA A 224 9.54 25.94 -2.79
N GLU A 225 10.36 26.93 -3.15
CA GLU A 225 9.96 28.04 -4.01
C GLU A 225 9.52 27.58 -5.41
N GLY A 226 10.25 26.63 -6.00
CA GLY A 226 9.91 26.06 -7.30
C GLY A 226 8.57 25.34 -7.29
N MET A 227 8.32 24.50 -6.28
CA MET A 227 7.04 23.81 -6.10
C MET A 227 5.89 24.80 -5.87
N ALA A 228 6.09 25.80 -5.01
CA ALA A 228 5.10 26.84 -4.76
C ALA A 228 4.78 27.64 -6.02
N ALA A 229 5.78 27.96 -6.85
CA ALA A 229 5.60 28.63 -8.13
C ALA A 229 4.85 27.75 -9.15
N TRP A 230 5.06 26.43 -9.11
CA TRP A 230 4.37 25.48 -9.98
C TRP A 230 2.89 25.32 -9.63
N LEU A 231 2.56 25.27 -8.33
CA LEU A 231 1.21 25.07 -7.80
C LEU A 231 0.26 26.24 -8.08
N ARG A 232 0.71 27.49 -7.88
CA ARG A 232 -0.14 28.70 -7.96
C ARG A 232 -0.98 28.83 -9.24
N PRO A 233 -0.43 28.62 -10.45
CA PRO A 233 -1.20 28.70 -11.68
C PRO A 233 -1.97 27.41 -12.02
N ARG A 234 -1.98 26.39 -11.15
CA ARG A 234 -2.50 25.03 -11.44
C ARG A 234 -3.49 24.53 -10.38
N VAL A 235 -4.40 25.40 -9.94
CA VAL A 235 -5.36 25.05 -8.87
C VAL A 235 -6.27 23.89 -9.28
N ALA A 236 -6.76 23.87 -10.51
CA ALA A 236 -7.62 22.80 -11.01
C ALA A 236 -6.91 21.43 -10.99
N LYS A 237 -5.68 21.37 -11.55
CA LYS A 237 -4.84 20.17 -11.51
C LYS A 237 -4.52 19.73 -10.08
N PHE A 238 -4.24 20.68 -9.18
CA PHE A 238 -4.06 20.35 -7.76
C PHE A 238 -5.29 19.67 -7.18
N ARG A 239 -6.49 20.21 -7.40
CA ARG A 239 -7.74 19.67 -6.85
C ARG A 239 -8.12 18.30 -7.41
N ALA A 240 -7.78 18.03 -8.68
CA ALA A 240 -7.99 16.74 -9.32
C ALA A 240 -7.13 15.62 -8.69
N GLU A 241 -5.95 15.96 -8.17
CA GLU A 241 -4.98 14.98 -7.63
C GLU A 241 -4.51 15.35 -6.21
N THR A 242 -5.37 15.98 -5.40
CA THR A 242 -4.98 16.73 -4.18
C THR A 242 -4.04 15.94 -3.28
N ASP A 243 -4.40 14.70 -2.95
CA ASP A 243 -3.65 13.90 -1.98
C ASP A 243 -2.26 13.50 -2.50
N SER A 244 -2.16 13.18 -3.79
CA SER A 244 -0.88 12.77 -4.38
C SER A 244 0.03 13.97 -4.60
N LEU A 245 -0.52 15.10 -5.06
CA LEU A 245 0.22 16.34 -5.27
C LEU A 245 0.62 17.01 -3.96
N ALA A 246 -0.22 16.96 -2.92
CA ALA A 246 0.13 17.52 -1.62
C ALA A 246 1.27 16.76 -0.94
N LYS A 247 1.37 15.44 -1.14
CA LYS A 247 2.53 14.64 -0.71
C LYS A 247 3.80 15.07 -1.44
N ARG A 248 3.78 15.04 -2.79
CA ARG A 248 4.94 15.38 -3.62
C ARG A 248 5.39 16.84 -3.46
N ALA A 249 4.44 17.78 -3.47
CA ALA A 249 4.69 19.22 -3.41
C ALA A 249 4.60 19.81 -1.99
N GLY A 250 4.73 18.97 -0.95
CA GLY A 250 4.54 19.37 0.45
C GLY A 250 5.47 20.51 0.90
N ASP A 251 6.72 20.53 0.43
CA ASP A 251 7.65 21.64 0.72
C ASP A 251 7.17 22.98 0.15
N GLY A 252 6.60 22.97 -1.06
CA GLY A 252 5.99 24.14 -1.66
C GLY A 252 4.76 24.61 -0.88
N LEU A 253 3.86 23.69 -0.51
CA LEU A 253 2.68 23.99 0.29
C LEU A 253 3.03 24.61 1.66
N ARG A 254 4.13 24.18 2.29
CA ARG A 254 4.61 24.76 3.55
C ARG A 254 5.10 26.20 3.43
N LEU A 255 5.56 26.60 2.24
CA LEU A 255 6.03 27.96 1.97
C LEU A 255 4.89 28.93 1.62
N LEU A 256 3.77 28.44 1.09
CA LEU A 256 2.64 29.28 0.69
C LEU A 256 2.02 30.03 1.89
N PRO A 257 1.38 31.19 1.69
CA PRO A 257 0.51 31.77 2.71
C PRO A 257 -0.65 30.82 3.05
N LEU A 258 -1.10 30.81 4.31
CA LEU A 258 -2.21 29.95 4.74
C LEU A 258 -3.46 30.14 3.87
N SER A 259 -3.73 31.37 3.41
CA SER A 259 -4.85 31.67 2.53
C SER A 259 -4.78 30.96 1.17
N GLU A 260 -3.57 30.78 0.61
CA GLU A 260 -3.37 30.07 -0.65
C GLU A 260 -3.50 28.55 -0.45
N VAL A 261 -2.99 28.02 0.67
CA VAL A 261 -3.18 26.60 1.04
C VAL A 261 -4.66 26.28 1.20
N ILE A 262 -5.41 27.13 1.92
CA ILE A 262 -6.85 26.99 2.08
C ILE A 262 -7.57 27.02 0.73
N TYR A 263 -7.15 27.90 -0.18
CA TYR A 263 -7.75 27.97 -1.51
C TYR A 263 -7.46 26.72 -2.35
N LEU A 264 -6.24 26.16 -2.27
CA LEU A 264 -5.85 24.96 -2.98
C LEU A 264 -6.68 23.74 -2.56
N PHE A 265 -6.78 23.47 -1.25
CA PHE A 265 -7.59 22.38 -0.72
C PHE A 265 -9.08 22.64 -0.91
N GLY A 266 -9.53 23.85 -0.55
CA GLY A 266 -10.86 24.39 -0.83
C GLY A 266 -12.01 23.38 -0.75
N ASP A 267 -12.74 23.29 -1.85
CA ASP A 267 -13.87 22.39 -2.12
C ASP A 267 -13.44 21.10 -2.85
N GLY A 268 -12.14 20.88 -3.09
CA GLY A 268 -11.63 19.68 -3.75
C GLY A 268 -11.80 18.43 -2.89
N TRP A 269 -11.64 17.26 -3.51
CA TRP A 269 -11.55 16.00 -2.77
C TRP A 269 -10.15 15.83 -2.18
N TRP A 270 -10.09 15.71 -0.85
CA TRP A 270 -8.83 15.53 -0.12
C TRP A 270 -9.01 14.71 1.16
N ASN A 271 -7.94 14.01 1.52
CA ASN A 271 -7.78 13.26 2.75
C ASN A 271 -7.39 14.22 3.91
N PRO A 272 -8.13 14.25 5.03
CA PRO A 272 -7.80 15.12 6.16
C PRO A 272 -6.41 14.88 6.78
N GLY A 273 -5.89 13.65 6.74
CA GLY A 273 -4.53 13.32 7.16
C GLY A 273 -3.48 14.05 6.33
N VAL A 274 -3.65 14.15 5.01
CA VAL A 274 -2.72 14.86 4.13
C VAL A 274 -2.71 16.36 4.43
N LEU A 275 -3.88 16.96 4.61
CA LEU A 275 -3.98 18.37 5.03
C LEU A 275 -3.31 18.59 6.39
N ILE A 276 -3.55 17.70 7.35
CA ILE A 276 -2.92 17.75 8.66
C ILE A 276 -1.38 17.75 8.54
N GLU A 277 -0.80 16.87 7.73
CA GLU A 277 0.65 16.81 7.51
C GLU A 277 1.20 18.11 6.93
N VAL A 278 0.46 18.73 6.01
CA VAL A 278 0.80 20.04 5.44
C VAL A 278 0.77 21.11 6.53
N ILE A 279 -0.30 21.21 7.33
CA ILE A 279 -0.43 22.23 8.37
C ILE A 279 0.57 22.01 9.51
N ASP A 280 0.87 20.78 9.90
CA ASP A 280 1.88 20.47 10.92
C ASP A 280 3.29 20.87 10.50
N GLY A 281 3.60 20.73 9.21
CA GLY A 281 4.85 21.24 8.63
C GLY A 281 4.94 22.77 8.60
N ARG A 282 3.88 23.49 8.99
CA ARG A 282 3.78 24.95 8.95
C ARG A 282 3.75 25.58 10.34
N GLY A 283 4.35 26.76 10.43
CA GLY A 283 4.43 27.56 11.67
C GLY A 283 3.23 28.48 11.93
N ASP A 284 2.07 28.28 11.29
CA ASP A 284 0.90 29.17 11.44
C ASP A 284 0.46 29.26 12.92
N ARG A 285 0.17 30.46 13.41
CA ARG A 285 -0.22 30.63 14.82
C ARG A 285 -1.65 30.15 15.05
N PRO A 286 -2.02 29.66 16.26
CA PRO A 286 -3.38 29.22 16.53
C PRO A 286 -4.44 30.28 16.21
N ALA A 287 -4.15 31.55 16.52
CA ALA A 287 -5.06 32.66 16.20
C ALA A 287 -5.29 32.85 14.69
N GLU A 288 -4.28 32.55 13.85
CA GLU A 288 -4.40 32.63 12.39
C GLU A 288 -5.25 31.47 11.85
N LEU A 289 -5.03 30.27 12.37
CA LEU A 289 -5.83 29.07 12.04
C LEU A 289 -7.30 29.26 12.42
N LEU A 290 -7.57 29.76 13.64
CA LEU A 290 -8.94 30.01 14.11
C LEU A 290 -9.63 31.13 13.33
N ALA A 291 -8.91 32.21 13.00
CA ALA A 291 -9.46 33.28 12.17
C ALA A 291 -9.82 32.76 10.78
N ALA A 292 -8.95 31.96 10.15
CA ALA A 292 -9.20 31.38 8.85
C ALA A 292 -10.37 30.37 8.88
N ALA A 293 -10.46 29.54 9.92
CA ALA A 293 -11.59 28.63 10.12
C ALA A 293 -12.92 29.38 10.29
N ALA A 294 -12.93 30.50 11.02
CA ALA A 294 -14.11 31.35 11.18
C ALA A 294 -14.54 31.96 9.82
N THR A 295 -13.58 32.46 9.04
CA THR A 295 -13.85 32.99 7.68
C THR A 295 -14.42 31.92 6.77
N LEU A 296 -13.85 30.70 6.76
CA LEU A 296 -14.36 29.58 5.96
C LEU A 296 -15.82 29.25 6.27
N ARG A 297 -16.19 29.28 7.55
CA ARG A 297 -17.58 29.03 7.97
C ARG A 297 -18.55 30.13 7.58
N ALA A 298 -18.10 31.38 7.64
CA ALA A 298 -18.95 32.53 7.38
C ALA A 298 -19.13 32.81 5.89
N GLU A 299 -18.07 32.63 5.10
CA GLU A 299 -17.98 33.14 3.73
C GLU A 299 -17.56 32.07 2.70
N GLY A 300 -17.33 30.83 3.15
CA GLY A 300 -16.84 29.74 2.31
C GLY A 300 -15.39 29.96 1.85
N THR A 301 -15.05 29.41 0.68
CA THR A 301 -13.73 29.60 0.05
C THR A 301 -13.58 30.95 -0.65
N ARG A 302 -14.67 31.71 -0.84
CA ARG A 302 -14.71 32.97 -1.61
C ARG A 302 -13.67 34.02 -1.21
N PRO A 303 -13.34 34.23 0.08
CA PRO A 303 -12.35 35.23 0.49
C PRO A 303 -10.91 34.80 0.21
N PHE A 304 -10.69 33.51 -0.02
CA PHE A 304 -9.39 32.93 -0.31
C PHE A 304 -9.21 32.88 -1.83
N LYS A 305 -8.08 33.36 -2.33
CA LYS A 305 -7.77 33.37 -3.76
C LYS A 305 -6.26 33.28 -3.98
N ILE A 306 -5.89 32.68 -5.10
CA ILE A 306 -4.55 32.80 -5.66
C ILE A 306 -4.64 33.77 -6.84
N ASP A 307 -4.08 34.97 -6.67
CA ASP A 307 -4.09 36.03 -7.68
C ASP A 307 -2.98 35.83 -8.71
N VAL A 308 -3.05 34.70 -9.42
CA VAL A 308 -2.16 34.32 -10.52
C VAL A 308 -3.01 33.78 -11.66
N ALA A 309 -2.65 34.12 -12.90
CA ALA A 309 -3.31 33.58 -14.09
C ALA A 309 -3.26 32.04 -14.07
N GLN A 310 -4.43 31.40 -14.11
CA GLN A 310 -4.55 29.95 -14.14
C GLN A 310 -4.22 29.43 -15.54
N LEU A 311 -3.47 28.34 -15.59
CA LEU A 311 -3.22 27.62 -16.82
C LEU A 311 -4.44 26.73 -17.14
N PRO A 312 -4.77 26.55 -18.43
CA PRO A 312 -5.76 25.56 -18.82
C PRO A 312 -5.31 24.18 -18.34
N GLU A 313 -6.28 23.30 -18.07
CA GLU A 313 -5.97 21.89 -17.85
C GLU A 313 -5.24 21.36 -19.08
N ASP A 314 -4.12 20.65 -18.89
CA ASP A 314 -3.37 20.08 -20.00
C ASP A 314 -4.29 19.07 -20.72
N GLU A 315 -4.79 19.41 -21.91
CA GLU A 315 -5.64 18.56 -22.80
C GLU A 315 -4.91 17.28 -23.32
N GLY A 316 -3.92 16.77 -22.59
CA GLY A 316 -3.05 15.68 -23.03
C GLY A 316 -2.74 14.61 -21.99
N SER A 317 -3.33 14.67 -20.79
CA SER A 317 -3.40 13.52 -19.88
C SER A 317 -4.87 13.11 -19.77
N SER A 318 -5.40 12.52 -20.85
CA SER A 318 -6.61 11.71 -20.74
C SER A 318 -6.26 10.47 -19.93
N ASP A 319 -6.29 10.60 -18.59
CA ASP A 319 -6.60 9.51 -17.68
C ASP A 319 -8.12 9.24 -17.85
N ASP A 320 -8.51 8.71 -19.01
CA ASP A 320 -9.53 7.67 -19.00
C ASP A 320 -8.76 6.44 -18.53
N GLY A 321 -8.73 6.26 -17.20
CA GLY A 321 -8.49 4.97 -16.60
C GLY A 321 -9.65 4.06 -16.96
N GLY A 322 -9.73 3.67 -18.23
CA GLY A 322 -10.43 2.47 -18.63
C GLY A 322 -9.80 1.32 -17.84
N HIS A 323 -10.64 0.59 -17.12
CA HIS A 323 -10.39 -0.82 -16.86
C HIS A 323 -9.95 -1.45 -18.19
N ASP A 324 -8.64 -1.62 -18.37
CA ASP A 324 -8.12 -2.66 -19.24
C ASP A 324 -8.40 -3.96 -18.48
N ASP A 325 -9.64 -4.45 -18.61
CA ASP A 325 -9.96 -5.87 -18.57
C ASP A 325 -9.29 -6.52 -19.80
N ASP A 326 -7.96 -6.53 -19.82
CA ASP A 326 -7.15 -7.42 -20.64
C ASP A 326 -6.72 -8.57 -19.71
N ASP A 327 -7.71 -9.38 -19.32
CA ASP A 327 -7.49 -10.80 -19.13
C ASP A 327 -7.05 -11.37 -20.50
N GLU A 328 -5.75 -11.31 -20.78
CA GLU A 328 -5.13 -12.21 -21.77
C GLU A 328 -5.20 -13.62 -21.19
N ASP A 329 -6.38 -14.23 -21.32
CA ASP A 329 -6.57 -15.67 -21.35
C ASP A 329 -5.74 -16.21 -22.53
N ASP A 330 -4.56 -16.76 -22.19
CA ASP A 330 -3.88 -17.76 -22.99
C ASP A 330 -4.81 -18.99 -23.09
N ASP A 331 -5.68 -18.95 -24.10
CA ASP A 331 -6.46 -20.08 -24.62
C ASP A 331 -5.51 -21.11 -25.27
N ASP A 332 -4.82 -21.88 -24.43
CA ASP A 332 -4.28 -23.18 -24.80
C ASP A 332 -5.44 -24.19 -24.86
N GLY A 333 -6.10 -24.20 -26.01
CA GLY A 333 -7.08 -25.23 -26.33
C GLY A 333 -6.46 -26.62 -26.35
N ASP A 334 -6.96 -27.51 -25.49
CA ASP A 334 -7.10 -28.94 -25.79
C ASP A 334 -8.18 -29.60 -24.90
N ARG A 335 -9.38 -29.69 -25.50
CA ARG A 335 -10.34 -30.82 -25.53
C ARG A 335 -10.22 -31.94 -24.48
N ASP A 336 -11.34 -32.16 -23.77
CA ASP A 336 -12.16 -33.40 -23.72
C ASP A 336 -13.02 -33.35 -22.43
N ASP A 337 -14.34 -33.08 -22.52
CA ASP A 337 -15.46 -34.03 -22.69
C ASP A 337 -15.83 -34.83 -21.44
N ASP A 338 -16.77 -34.29 -20.65
CA ASP A 338 -17.91 -34.97 -19.97
C ASP A 338 -18.45 -34.06 -18.82
N GLY A 339 -19.72 -33.77 -18.59
CA GLY A 339 -21.02 -34.24 -19.07
C GLY A 339 -22.00 -34.10 -17.89
N TYR A 340 -23.17 -33.47 -18.12
CA TYR A 340 -24.35 -33.40 -17.23
C TYR A 340 -24.24 -32.50 -15.98
N ASP A 341 -25.26 -31.76 -15.54
CA ASP A 341 -26.57 -31.38 -16.07
C ASP A 341 -27.10 -30.21 -15.21
N GLU A 342 -28.07 -29.51 -15.75
CA GLU A 342 -28.86 -28.42 -15.18
C GLU A 342 -29.44 -28.73 -13.77
N GLU A 343 -29.56 -27.70 -12.92
CA GLU A 343 -30.86 -27.24 -12.34
C GLU A 343 -30.68 -26.27 -11.15
N ARG A 344 -31.45 -25.16 -11.24
CA ARG A 344 -31.86 -24.16 -10.24
C ARG A 344 -30.95 -22.96 -10.01
N ASP A 345 -31.29 -21.80 -10.56
CA ASP A 345 -32.44 -20.91 -10.26
C ASP A 345 -32.23 -20.14 -8.93
N ASP A 346 -32.14 -18.81 -9.10
CA ASP A 346 -32.82 -17.78 -8.30
C ASP A 346 -32.21 -17.47 -6.89
N ASP A 347 -31.75 -16.26 -6.53
CA ASP A 347 -32.15 -14.90 -6.93
C ASP A 347 -31.12 -13.79 -6.53
N GLU A 348 -30.97 -12.82 -7.43
CA GLU A 348 -30.97 -11.35 -7.23
C GLU A 348 -29.87 -10.66 -6.39
N TYR A 349 -28.88 -10.09 -7.10
CA TYR A 349 -28.49 -8.69 -6.86
C TYR A 349 -28.39 -7.97 -8.22
N PHE A 350 -29.27 -7.00 -8.39
CA PHE A 350 -29.43 -6.08 -9.52
C PHE A 350 -28.12 -5.34 -9.84
N ASP A 351 -27.66 -5.47 -11.08
CA ASP A 351 -26.85 -4.47 -11.79
C ASP A 351 -27.64 -4.13 -13.05
N ASP A 352 -28.18 -2.91 -13.11
CA ASP A 352 -28.83 -2.38 -14.29
C ASP A 352 -28.63 -0.87 -14.32
N TYR A 353 -27.57 -0.44 -15.01
CA TYR A 353 -27.52 0.85 -15.68
C TYR A 353 -27.12 0.57 -17.13
N GLU A 354 -28.14 0.31 -17.95
CA GLU A 354 -28.05 0.38 -19.40
C GLU A 354 -27.64 1.81 -19.80
N ASP A 355 -26.57 1.83 -20.58
CA ASP A 355 -26.11 2.90 -21.46
C ASP A 355 -27.13 3.10 -22.60
N ASP A 356 -27.86 4.21 -22.59
CA ASP A 356 -28.60 4.70 -23.74
C ASP A 356 -28.31 6.19 -24.02
N GLY A 357 -27.31 6.41 -24.88
CA GLY A 357 -26.99 7.73 -25.41
C GLY A 357 -28.14 8.37 -26.19
N GLU A 358 -28.39 9.66 -25.93
CA GLU A 358 -28.57 10.72 -26.93
C GLU A 358 -28.40 12.07 -26.23
N ALA A 359 -27.27 12.74 -26.48
CA ALA A 359 -26.99 14.08 -25.97
C ALA A 359 -27.82 15.13 -26.73
N ASP A 360 -28.77 15.76 -26.03
CA ASP A 360 -29.48 16.96 -26.49
C ASP A 360 -28.59 18.21 -26.25
N PRO A 361 -28.21 18.99 -27.28
CA PRO A 361 -27.15 19.98 -27.16
C PRO A 361 -27.62 21.41 -26.83
N ASP A 362 -28.71 21.59 -26.08
CA ASP A 362 -29.18 22.93 -25.68
C ASP A 362 -29.96 22.93 -24.34
N GLU A 363 -29.27 22.90 -23.19
CA GLU A 363 -29.60 23.69 -21.97
C GLU A 363 -28.57 23.44 -20.84
N PRO A 364 -28.04 24.48 -20.17
CA PRO A 364 -27.23 24.33 -18.97
C PRO A 364 -28.12 24.44 -17.74
N GLU A 365 -28.40 23.34 -17.06
CA GLU A 365 -28.94 23.38 -15.70
C GLU A 365 -27.97 22.71 -14.74
N GLU A 366 -27.39 23.54 -13.87
CA GLU A 366 -26.66 23.14 -12.68
C GLU A 366 -27.50 22.11 -11.91
N ASP A 367 -26.97 20.89 -11.79
CA ASP A 367 -27.60 19.82 -11.04
C ASP A 367 -27.69 20.25 -9.55
N PRO A 368 -28.88 20.38 -8.94
CA PRO A 368 -29.03 20.94 -7.59
C PRO A 368 -28.48 20.05 -6.47
N LEU A 369 -27.87 18.91 -6.79
CA LEU A 369 -27.25 17.99 -5.83
C LEU A 369 -25.78 18.31 -5.51
N ASP A 370 -25.12 19.22 -6.25
CA ASP A 370 -23.73 19.60 -5.99
C ASP A 370 -23.57 20.75 -4.97
N ALA A 371 -24.62 21.54 -4.70
CA ALA A 371 -24.52 22.70 -3.81
C ALA A 371 -24.37 22.35 -2.30
N GLU A 372 -24.79 21.14 -1.86
CA GLU A 372 -24.60 20.70 -0.46
C GLU A 372 -23.20 20.11 -0.22
N ALA A 373 -22.64 19.41 -1.21
CA ALA A 373 -21.28 18.85 -1.14
C ALA A 373 -20.21 19.96 -1.03
N ASP A 374 -20.46 21.11 -1.68
CA ASP A 374 -19.63 22.31 -1.61
C ASP A 374 -19.53 22.91 -0.19
N ASN A 375 -20.50 22.64 0.68
CA ASN A 375 -20.50 23.17 2.05
C ASN A 375 -19.89 22.17 3.07
N GLU A 376 -20.01 20.86 2.84
CA GLU A 376 -19.42 19.86 3.74
C GLU A 376 -17.89 19.94 3.75
N ARG A 377 -17.25 19.99 2.58
CA ARG A 377 -15.78 19.98 2.46
C ARG A 377 -15.16 21.23 3.08
N VAL A 378 -15.80 22.39 2.88
CA VAL A 378 -15.37 23.66 3.45
C VAL A 378 -15.54 23.69 4.97
N ARG A 379 -16.64 23.14 5.51
CA ARG A 379 -16.83 22.97 6.95
C ARG A 379 -15.78 22.04 7.55
N ALA A 380 -15.46 20.94 6.87
CA ALA A 380 -14.43 20.02 7.28
C ALA A 380 -13.02 20.65 7.27
N LEU A 381 -12.70 21.45 6.25
CA LEU A 381 -11.46 22.23 6.21
C LEU A 381 -11.36 23.14 7.44
N ALA A 382 -12.43 23.86 7.76
CA ALA A 382 -12.49 24.72 8.94
C ALA A 382 -12.35 23.90 10.26
N GLU A 383 -12.96 22.72 10.34
CA GLU A 383 -12.85 21.81 11.47
C GLU A 383 -11.40 21.33 11.67
N VAL A 384 -10.72 20.88 10.60
CA VAL A 384 -9.30 20.46 10.66
C VAL A 384 -8.41 21.60 11.15
N LEU A 385 -8.55 22.81 10.61
CA LEU A 385 -7.79 23.98 11.08
C LEU A 385 -8.03 24.27 12.57
N THR A 386 -9.27 24.11 13.02
CA THR A 386 -9.64 24.30 14.42
C THR A 386 -9.04 23.23 15.33
N VAL A 387 -9.09 21.96 14.92
CA VAL A 387 -8.46 20.83 15.63
C VAL A 387 -6.96 21.06 15.80
N VAL A 388 -6.26 21.46 14.74
CA VAL A 388 -4.82 21.77 14.81
C VAL A 388 -4.54 22.98 15.71
N ALA A 389 -5.38 24.00 15.68
CA ALA A 389 -5.24 25.17 16.56
C ALA A 389 -5.41 24.81 18.04
N ILE A 390 -6.39 23.97 18.38
CA ILE A 390 -6.60 23.49 19.75
C ILE A 390 -5.39 22.72 20.25
N ASP A 391 -4.85 21.81 19.44
CA ASP A 391 -3.65 21.05 19.82
C ASP A 391 -2.47 21.99 20.17
N ARG A 392 -2.27 23.04 19.35
CA ARG A 392 -1.21 24.03 19.58
C ARG A 392 -1.45 24.87 20.83
N LEU A 393 -2.68 25.33 21.06
CA LEU A 393 -3.05 26.09 22.27
C LEU A 393 -2.91 25.23 23.53
N ALA A 394 -3.38 23.99 23.48
CA ALA A 394 -3.28 23.04 24.59
C ALA A 394 -1.82 22.72 24.92
N ALA A 395 -0.97 22.52 23.90
CA ALA A 395 0.46 22.31 24.08
C ALA A 395 1.17 23.54 24.68
N ALA A 396 0.71 24.75 24.38
CA ALA A 396 1.19 26.00 24.96
C ALA A 396 0.61 26.30 26.37
N GLY A 397 -0.37 25.52 26.83
CA GLY A 397 -1.09 25.79 28.09
C GLY A 397 -1.98 27.04 28.03
N GLU A 398 -2.38 27.46 26.84
CA GLU A 398 -3.24 28.63 26.63
C GLU A 398 -4.73 28.28 26.76
N ALA A 399 -5.55 29.29 27.08
CA ALA A 399 -6.99 29.09 27.23
C ALA A 399 -7.65 28.83 25.86
N LEU A 400 -8.55 27.86 25.81
CA LEU A 400 -9.29 27.49 24.61
C LEU A 400 -10.58 28.35 24.49
N PRO A 401 -10.73 29.18 23.43
CA PRO A 401 -11.94 30.00 23.20
C PRO A 401 -13.22 29.16 23.21
N ALA A 402 -14.33 29.70 23.73
CA ALA A 402 -15.60 28.97 23.85
C ALA A 402 -16.28 28.77 22.49
N GLU A 403 -16.06 29.72 21.58
CA GLU A 403 -16.63 29.79 20.23
C GLU A 403 -16.19 28.60 19.34
N ILE A 404 -15.13 27.91 19.74
CA ILE A 404 -14.63 26.69 19.10
C ILE A 404 -15.63 25.53 19.23
N ASP A 405 -16.50 25.49 20.24
CA ASP A 405 -17.40 24.34 20.45
C ASP A 405 -18.38 24.15 19.29
N ASP A 406 -18.78 25.24 18.63
CA ASP A 406 -19.65 25.25 17.45
C ASP A 406 -18.93 24.80 16.17
N THR A 407 -17.65 24.46 16.29
CA THR A 407 -16.86 24.01 15.14
C THR A 407 -16.99 22.54 14.80
N PHE A 408 -17.38 21.71 15.77
CA PHE A 408 -17.39 20.27 15.58
C PHE A 408 -18.69 19.80 14.92
N GLU A 409 -18.58 19.41 13.65
CA GLU A 409 -19.63 18.84 12.81
C GLU A 409 -19.42 17.34 12.54
N LEU A 410 -18.17 16.87 12.54
CA LEU A 410 -17.75 15.47 12.34
C LEU A 410 -18.07 14.92 10.94
N ASP A 411 -18.22 15.79 9.96
CA ASP A 411 -18.57 15.45 8.58
C ASP A 411 -17.58 14.43 7.96
N ARG A 412 -16.28 14.56 8.27
CA ARG A 412 -15.20 13.70 7.75
C ARG A 412 -14.69 12.61 8.71
N VAL A 413 -15.47 12.26 9.74
CA VAL A 413 -15.12 11.13 10.62
C VAL A 413 -15.52 9.81 9.94
N PHE A 414 -14.52 9.09 9.45
CA PHE A 414 -14.65 7.78 8.81
C PHE A 414 -13.64 6.79 9.41
N GLU A 415 -13.94 5.49 9.32
CA GLU A 415 -13.01 4.46 9.79
C GLU A 415 -11.70 4.41 8.98
N SER A 416 -11.75 4.83 7.71
CA SER A 416 -10.60 4.95 6.81
C SER A 416 -9.69 6.14 7.16
N GLU A 417 -10.12 7.03 8.06
CA GLU A 417 -9.39 8.25 8.46
C GLU A 417 -9.01 8.27 9.95
N PRO A 418 -8.26 7.26 10.44
CA PRO A 418 -7.93 7.16 11.86
C PRO A 418 -7.01 8.30 12.32
N VAL A 419 -6.12 8.82 11.46
CA VAL A 419 -5.19 9.91 11.80
C VAL A 419 -5.95 11.16 12.21
N TYR A 420 -6.94 11.56 11.41
CA TYR A 420 -7.79 12.70 11.71
C TYR A 420 -8.60 12.48 12.99
N THR A 421 -9.30 11.34 13.08
CA THR A 421 -10.22 11.12 14.20
C THR A 421 -9.51 10.99 15.54
N LEU A 422 -8.32 10.36 15.58
CA LEU A 422 -7.51 10.31 16.79
C LEU A 422 -7.04 11.70 17.22
N ARG A 423 -6.71 12.57 16.26
CA ARG A 423 -6.35 13.95 16.55
C ARG A 423 -7.54 14.76 17.07
N LEU A 424 -8.70 14.64 16.42
CA LEU A 424 -9.95 15.22 16.87
C LEU A 424 -10.27 14.81 18.32
N ARG A 425 -10.13 13.53 18.67
CA ARG A 425 -10.34 13.03 20.03
C ARG A 425 -9.44 13.71 21.06
N ARG A 426 -8.16 13.95 20.74
CA ARG A 426 -7.23 14.70 21.61
C ARG A 426 -7.65 16.16 21.77
N ALA A 427 -8.04 16.81 20.67
CA ALA A 427 -8.53 18.19 20.70
C ALA A 427 -9.79 18.31 21.58
N LEU A 428 -10.76 17.40 21.42
CA LEU A 428 -11.95 17.34 22.27
C LEU A 428 -11.59 17.10 23.74
N ALA A 429 -10.64 16.22 24.04
CA ALA A 429 -10.18 15.98 25.41
C ALA A 429 -9.58 17.25 26.06
N ALA A 430 -8.89 18.09 25.27
CA ALA A 430 -8.31 19.34 25.73
C ALA A 430 -9.35 20.40 26.12
N LEU A 431 -10.56 20.36 25.54
CA LEU A 431 -11.68 21.24 25.92
C LEU A 431 -12.19 20.96 27.35
N GLY A 432 -11.91 19.76 27.86
CA GLY A 432 -12.37 19.28 29.15
C GLY A 432 -13.79 18.69 29.12
N PRO A 433 -14.20 18.00 30.19
CA PRO A 433 -15.37 17.12 30.17
C PRO A 433 -16.67 17.83 29.78
N ALA A 434 -16.97 18.97 30.40
CA ALA A 434 -18.25 19.65 30.20
C ALA A 434 -18.48 20.05 28.74
N ARG A 435 -17.45 20.59 28.07
CA ARG A 435 -17.51 21.03 26.67
C ARG A 435 -17.52 19.86 25.71
N ALA A 436 -16.61 18.89 25.91
CA ALA A 436 -16.54 17.68 25.10
C ALA A 436 -17.87 16.89 25.14
N HIS A 437 -18.45 16.70 26.32
CA HIS A 437 -19.72 15.98 26.47
C HIS A 437 -20.90 16.73 25.84
N ALA A 438 -20.90 18.07 25.88
CA ALA A 438 -21.93 18.86 25.19
C ALA A 438 -21.85 18.65 23.67
N ILE A 439 -20.64 18.65 23.10
CA ILE A 439 -20.40 18.36 21.68
C ILE A 439 -20.85 16.94 21.33
N ILE A 440 -20.44 15.92 22.10
CA ILE A 440 -20.83 14.52 21.87
C ILE A 440 -22.35 14.37 21.85
N ARG A 441 -23.06 14.95 22.83
CA ARG A 441 -24.54 14.90 22.89
C ARG A 441 -25.19 15.64 21.72
N ARG A 442 -24.61 16.76 21.27
CA ARG A 442 -25.09 17.49 20.08
C ARG A 442 -24.96 16.62 18.83
N ILE A 443 -23.80 15.99 18.62
CA ILE A 443 -23.57 15.11 17.46
C ILE A 443 -24.49 13.88 17.51
N ALA A 444 -24.64 13.25 18.68
CA ALA A 444 -25.54 12.11 18.86
C ALA A 444 -27.03 12.45 18.65
N ALA A 445 -27.40 13.73 18.71
CA ALA A 445 -28.75 14.22 18.44
C ALA A 445 -29.01 14.51 16.95
N LYS A 446 -27.96 14.56 16.10
CA LYS A 446 -28.11 14.72 14.65
C LYS A 446 -28.51 13.37 14.03
N ASP A 447 -29.53 13.39 13.18
CA ASP A 447 -29.95 12.21 12.43
C ASP A 447 -28.79 11.70 11.56
N TYR A 448 -28.61 10.38 11.47
CA TYR A 448 -27.55 9.70 10.71
C TYR A 448 -26.09 9.90 11.23
N TYR A 449 -25.86 10.65 12.32
CA TYR A 449 -24.51 10.93 12.86
C TYR A 449 -24.16 10.10 14.10
N PHE A 450 -25.04 9.20 14.54
CA PHE A 450 -24.81 8.39 15.74
C PHE A 450 -23.59 7.44 15.62
N GLY A 451 -23.25 6.96 14.41
CA GLY A 451 -21.99 6.24 14.17
C GLY A 451 -20.75 7.12 14.39
N LYS A 452 -20.78 8.38 13.92
CA LYS A 452 -19.72 9.37 14.15
C LYS A 452 -19.59 9.76 15.62
N ALA A 453 -20.71 9.85 16.34
CA ALA A 453 -20.71 10.04 17.79
C ALA A 453 -20.04 8.87 18.52
N ALA A 454 -20.23 7.63 18.05
CA ALA A 454 -19.58 6.45 18.62
C ALA A 454 -18.06 6.59 18.64
N ALA A 455 -17.47 7.15 17.57
CA ALA A 455 -16.03 7.36 17.45
C ALA A 455 -15.42 8.29 18.51
N ILE A 456 -16.23 9.09 19.21
CA ILE A 456 -15.77 10.06 20.22
C ILE A 456 -16.46 9.90 21.59
N CYS A 457 -17.32 8.89 21.76
CA CYS A 457 -18.25 8.82 22.90
C CYS A 457 -17.58 8.67 24.28
N ASP A 458 -16.35 8.15 24.32
CA ASP A 458 -15.57 7.96 25.54
C ASP A 458 -14.53 9.06 25.80
N VAL A 459 -14.50 10.12 24.97
CA VAL A 459 -13.66 11.29 25.23
C VAL A 459 -14.10 11.94 26.54
N CYS A 460 -13.12 12.18 27.43
CA CYS A 460 -13.38 12.58 28.82
C CYS A 460 -14.34 11.60 29.54
N TYR A 461 -14.15 10.29 29.30
CA TYR A 461 -14.99 9.18 29.75
C TYR A 461 -15.95 9.47 30.92
N GLU A 462 -17.24 9.45 30.60
CA GLU A 462 -18.36 9.46 31.55
C GLU A 462 -19.35 8.35 31.13
N PRO A 463 -19.63 7.34 31.98
CA PRO A 463 -20.50 6.23 31.63
C PRO A 463 -21.87 6.65 31.07
N ALA A 464 -22.47 7.70 31.64
CA ALA A 464 -23.77 8.20 31.20
C ALA A 464 -23.75 8.78 29.78
N VAL A 465 -22.61 9.32 29.31
CA VAL A 465 -22.45 9.81 27.94
C VAL A 465 -22.31 8.65 26.98
N VAL A 466 -21.50 7.65 27.32
CA VAL A 466 -21.34 6.44 26.51
C VAL A 466 -22.67 5.73 26.32
N GLU A 467 -23.38 5.44 27.41
CA GLU A 467 -24.71 4.80 27.36
C GLU A 467 -25.70 5.63 26.52
N HIS A 468 -25.72 6.95 26.67
CA HIS A 468 -26.58 7.80 25.86
C HIS A 468 -26.32 7.66 24.35
N VAL A 469 -25.05 7.61 23.93
CA VAL A 469 -24.69 7.44 22.52
C VAL A 469 -25.07 6.04 22.04
N LEU A 470 -24.76 5.00 22.81
CA LEU A 470 -25.07 3.63 22.43
C LEU A 470 -26.60 3.35 22.40
N ASP A 471 -27.37 3.90 23.34
CA ASP A 471 -28.84 3.84 23.32
C ASP A 471 -29.42 4.54 22.08
N LYS A 472 -28.80 5.64 21.62
CA LYS A 472 -29.19 6.33 20.40
C LYS A 472 -28.92 5.50 19.14
N ILE A 473 -27.77 4.82 19.09
CA ILE A 473 -27.45 3.87 18.02
C ILE A 473 -28.47 2.72 18.02
N ASP A 474 -28.78 2.18 19.19
CA ASP A 474 -29.75 1.09 19.35
C ASP A 474 -31.17 1.46 18.92
N ALA A 475 -31.57 2.71 19.13
CA ALA A 475 -32.86 3.23 18.69
C ALA A 475 -32.90 3.60 17.19
N GLY A 476 -31.74 3.72 16.54
CA GLY A 476 -31.63 4.09 15.12
C GLY A 476 -31.77 2.91 14.16
N ASP A 477 -32.13 3.25 12.92
CA ASP A 477 -32.32 2.27 11.83
C ASP A 477 -30.99 1.76 11.22
N TYR A 478 -29.87 2.45 11.46
CA TYR A 478 -28.55 2.02 10.98
C TYR A 478 -27.78 1.33 12.11
N GLY A 479 -27.12 0.22 11.78
CA GLY A 479 -26.27 -0.52 12.71
C GLY A 479 -25.01 0.27 13.12
N ILE A 480 -24.35 -0.18 14.19
CA ILE A 480 -23.07 0.39 14.62
C ILE A 480 -21.95 0.08 13.62
N ASP A 481 -21.15 1.08 13.29
CA ASP A 481 -19.89 0.89 12.57
C ASP A 481 -18.81 0.42 13.57
N ALA A 482 -18.34 -0.81 13.39
CA ALA A 482 -17.33 -1.42 14.25
C ALA A 482 -15.98 -0.67 14.20
N GLY A 483 -15.59 -0.17 13.02
CA GLY A 483 -14.36 0.60 12.82
C GLY A 483 -14.39 1.93 13.57
N LEU A 484 -15.54 2.61 13.55
CA LEU A 484 -15.75 3.84 14.31
C LEU A 484 -15.76 3.59 15.82
N LEU A 485 -16.47 2.57 16.30
CA LEU A 485 -16.39 2.19 17.72
C LEU A 485 -14.95 1.83 18.12
N GLY A 486 -14.22 1.16 17.23
CA GLY A 486 -12.81 0.79 17.37
C GLY A 486 -11.84 1.95 17.64
N LEU A 487 -12.25 3.20 17.44
CA LEU A 487 -11.46 4.41 17.75
C LEU A 487 -11.48 4.77 19.25
N CYS A 488 -12.36 4.15 20.03
CA CYS A 488 -12.49 4.38 21.46
C CYS A 488 -11.38 3.70 22.29
N SER A 489 -11.28 4.08 23.57
CA SER A 489 -10.43 3.42 24.55
C SER A 489 -11.09 2.15 25.12
N PRO A 490 -10.32 1.26 25.77
CA PRO A 490 -10.85 0.04 26.40
C PRO A 490 -11.96 0.27 27.43
N LYS A 491 -12.14 1.50 27.93
CA LYS A 491 -13.22 1.84 28.88
C LYS A 491 -14.62 1.70 28.27
N VAL A 492 -14.76 1.74 26.93
CA VAL A 492 -16.06 1.56 26.27
C VAL A 492 -16.51 0.09 26.25
N VAL A 493 -15.58 -0.86 26.43
CA VAL A 493 -15.83 -2.30 26.22
C VAL A 493 -16.96 -2.85 27.10
N PRO A 494 -17.04 -2.58 28.42
CA PRO A 494 -18.14 -3.08 29.24
C PRO A 494 -19.52 -2.60 28.78
N HIS A 495 -19.59 -1.37 28.26
CA HIS A 495 -20.81 -0.77 27.72
C HIS A 495 -21.19 -1.44 26.40
N ALA A 496 -20.25 -1.52 25.45
CA ALA A 496 -20.46 -2.18 24.17
C ALA A 496 -20.89 -3.64 24.33
N ALA A 497 -20.28 -4.38 25.28
CA ALA A 497 -20.65 -5.76 25.59
C ALA A 497 -22.08 -5.88 26.14
N ALA A 498 -22.47 -4.99 27.05
CA ALA A 498 -23.83 -4.95 27.60
C ALA A 498 -24.88 -4.60 26.54
N HIS A 499 -24.55 -3.74 25.57
CA HIS A 499 -25.40 -3.47 24.41
C HIS A 499 -25.48 -4.69 23.48
N ALA A 500 -24.34 -5.30 23.13
CA ALA A 500 -24.30 -6.51 22.30
C ALA A 500 -25.17 -7.64 22.86
N ALA A 501 -25.19 -7.84 24.18
CA ALA A 501 -25.98 -8.87 24.85
C ALA A 501 -27.50 -8.59 24.84
N ARG A 502 -27.91 -7.32 24.69
CA ARG A 502 -29.32 -6.90 24.63
C ARG A 502 -29.88 -6.92 23.20
N GLN A 503 -29.02 -6.95 22.18
CA GLN A 503 -29.43 -6.94 20.78
C GLN A 503 -30.10 -8.25 20.37
N ALA A 504 -31.31 -8.15 19.82
CA ALA A 504 -32.04 -9.30 19.28
C ALA A 504 -31.56 -9.70 17.88
N ASP A 505 -31.04 -8.74 17.10
CA ASP A 505 -30.46 -8.98 15.78
C ASP A 505 -29.01 -9.44 15.91
N PRO A 506 -28.67 -10.67 15.46
CA PRO A 506 -27.30 -11.18 15.48
C PRO A 506 -26.31 -10.32 14.70
N LYS A 507 -26.74 -9.65 13.62
CA LYS A 507 -25.85 -8.77 12.83
C LYS A 507 -25.46 -7.53 13.64
N ARG A 508 -26.43 -6.90 14.32
CA ARG A 508 -26.16 -5.76 15.22
C ARG A 508 -25.30 -6.16 16.41
N ALA A 509 -25.59 -7.31 17.04
CA ALA A 509 -24.76 -7.84 18.12
C ALA A 509 -23.32 -8.10 17.66
N GLY A 510 -23.15 -8.69 16.47
CA GLY A 510 -21.85 -8.96 15.86
C GLY A 510 -21.02 -7.69 15.64
N LYS A 511 -21.64 -6.58 15.20
CA LYS A 511 -20.94 -5.31 14.99
C LYS A 511 -20.39 -4.68 16.28
N TYR A 512 -21.08 -4.82 17.40
CA TYR A 512 -20.53 -4.43 18.70
C TYR A 512 -19.32 -5.29 19.09
N ARG A 513 -19.42 -6.60 18.91
CA ARG A 513 -18.32 -7.54 19.24
C ARG A 513 -17.10 -7.33 18.35
N GLU A 514 -17.31 -7.09 17.06
CA GLU A 514 -16.27 -6.69 16.12
C GLU A 514 -15.60 -5.38 16.57
N GLY A 515 -16.39 -4.38 16.96
CA GLY A 515 -15.86 -3.11 17.47
C GLY A 515 -15.05 -3.25 18.76
N ILE A 516 -15.44 -4.15 19.68
CA ILE A 516 -14.66 -4.48 20.88
C ILE A 516 -13.28 -5.00 20.51
N LEU A 517 -13.18 -5.90 19.53
CA LEU A 517 -11.89 -6.40 19.04
C LEU A 517 -11.03 -5.26 18.50
N TYR A 518 -11.61 -4.32 17.76
CA TYR A 518 -10.87 -3.18 17.21
C TYR A 518 -10.42 -2.18 18.28
N VAL A 519 -11.24 -1.94 19.31
CA VAL A 519 -10.85 -1.12 20.48
C VAL A 519 -9.60 -1.70 21.14
N LEU A 520 -9.62 -3.01 21.43
CA LEU A 520 -8.52 -3.68 22.10
C LEU A 520 -7.28 -3.80 21.20
N ALA A 521 -7.48 -4.06 19.90
CA ALA A 521 -6.39 -4.15 18.94
C ALA A 521 -5.65 -2.82 18.79
N ARG A 522 -6.39 -1.71 18.72
CA ARG A 522 -5.82 -0.37 18.67
C ARG A 522 -5.10 0.00 19.97
N ALA A 523 -5.69 -0.33 21.12
CA ALA A 523 -5.03 -0.13 22.42
C ALA A 523 -3.68 -0.88 22.46
N ALA A 524 -3.67 -2.15 22.03
CA ALA A 524 -2.44 -2.94 21.95
C ALA A 524 -1.40 -2.31 21.00
N ALA A 525 -1.80 -1.88 19.81
CA ALA A 525 -0.92 -1.22 18.85
C ALA A 525 -0.34 0.10 19.39
N ALA A 526 -1.10 0.83 20.21
CA ALA A 526 -0.64 2.04 20.91
C ALA A 526 0.22 1.74 22.16
N GLY A 527 0.42 0.47 22.53
CA GLY A 527 1.12 0.07 23.75
C GLY A 527 0.31 0.32 25.03
N GLU A 528 -0.99 0.57 24.90
CA GLU A 528 -1.91 0.75 26.02
C GLU A 528 -2.37 -0.60 26.57
N GLY A 529 -2.14 -0.83 27.86
CA GLY A 529 -2.69 -2.00 28.55
C GLY A 529 -4.18 -1.84 28.84
N TRP A 530 -4.89 -2.97 28.95
CA TRP A 530 -6.27 -3.01 29.45
C TRP A 530 -6.43 -4.01 30.58
N ASP A 531 -7.50 -3.83 31.36
CA ASP A 531 -7.86 -4.72 32.46
C ASP A 531 -8.14 -6.14 31.95
N PRO A 532 -7.47 -7.19 32.48
CA PRO A 532 -7.79 -8.59 32.17
C PRO A 532 -9.25 -8.99 32.41
N ALA A 533 -10.01 -8.23 33.19
CA ALA A 533 -11.45 -8.42 33.32
C ALA A 533 -12.22 -8.27 31.99
N LEU A 534 -11.61 -7.65 30.96
CA LEU A 534 -12.18 -7.53 29.62
C LEU A 534 -11.85 -8.72 28.70
N ASP A 535 -10.96 -9.63 29.10
CA ASP A 535 -10.59 -10.80 28.28
C ASP A 535 -11.77 -11.69 27.90
N PRO A 536 -12.80 -11.89 28.74
CA PRO A 536 -14.01 -12.62 28.36
C PRO A 536 -14.73 -12.02 27.14
N GLU A 537 -14.56 -10.73 26.86
CA GLU A 537 -15.18 -10.04 25.72
C GLU A 537 -14.40 -10.27 24.41
N ILE A 538 -13.20 -10.84 24.46
CA ILE A 538 -12.43 -11.19 23.26
C ILE A 538 -13.03 -12.46 22.64
N SER A 539 -13.73 -12.28 21.53
CA SER A 539 -14.39 -13.36 20.79
C SER A 539 -13.70 -13.59 19.44
N MET A 540 -13.01 -14.72 19.30
CA MET A 540 -12.36 -15.11 18.03
C MET A 540 -13.38 -15.51 16.96
N ALA A 541 -14.61 -15.83 17.36
CA ALA A 541 -15.71 -16.09 16.44
C ALA A 541 -16.12 -14.83 15.67
N ASP A 542 -15.98 -13.65 16.27
CA ASP A 542 -16.40 -12.36 15.70
C ASP A 542 -15.31 -11.69 14.84
N ILE A 543 -14.15 -12.34 14.63
CA ILE A 543 -13.11 -11.83 13.72
C ILE A 543 -13.58 -11.98 12.27
N TYR A 544 -13.70 -10.88 11.54
CA TYR A 544 -14.14 -10.90 10.15
C TYR A 544 -12.97 -11.16 9.18
N PHE A 545 -12.77 -12.41 8.76
CA PHE A 545 -11.64 -12.84 7.92
C PHE A 545 -11.84 -12.71 6.39
N ALA A 546 -12.74 -11.85 5.90
CA ALA A 546 -12.90 -11.67 4.45
C ALA A 546 -11.72 -10.89 3.84
N TYR A 547 -11.37 -11.23 2.59
CA TYR A 547 -10.38 -10.61 1.70
C TYR A 547 -9.32 -9.71 2.39
N GLY A 548 -8.21 -10.32 2.84
CA GLY A 548 -6.89 -9.67 3.04
C GLY A 548 -6.84 -8.28 3.67
N GLY A 549 -7.78 -7.93 4.56
CA GLY A 549 -8.04 -6.54 4.92
C GLY A 549 -7.17 -5.96 6.04
N SER A 550 -7.01 -4.62 6.01
CA SER A 550 -6.38 -3.77 7.02
C SER A 550 -6.92 -3.92 8.46
N LYS A 551 -8.04 -4.63 8.65
CA LYS A 551 -8.73 -4.77 9.94
C LYS A 551 -8.41 -6.08 10.70
N VAL A 552 -8.03 -7.15 10.00
CA VAL A 552 -7.74 -8.45 10.63
C VAL A 552 -6.34 -8.46 11.25
N THR A 553 -5.36 -7.94 10.52
CA THR A 553 -3.96 -7.92 10.94
C THR A 553 -3.75 -7.31 12.32
N PRO A 554 -4.32 -6.12 12.66
CA PRO A 554 -4.18 -5.55 13.99
C PRO A 554 -4.74 -6.44 15.11
N VAL A 555 -5.84 -7.15 14.87
CA VAL A 555 -6.44 -8.06 15.85
C VAL A 555 -5.57 -9.29 16.07
N LEU A 556 -4.99 -9.85 15.00
CA LEU A 556 -4.05 -10.98 15.12
C LEU A 556 -2.76 -10.56 15.84
N GLU A 557 -2.23 -9.37 15.54
CA GLU A 557 -1.07 -8.80 16.23
C GLU A 557 -1.34 -8.58 17.72
N MET A 558 -2.52 -8.06 18.09
CA MET A 558 -2.96 -7.94 19.47
C MET A 558 -2.93 -9.30 20.18
N LEU A 559 -3.53 -10.33 19.59
CA LEU A 559 -3.55 -11.69 20.17
C LEU A 559 -2.13 -12.26 20.34
N ARG A 560 -1.25 -12.03 19.35
CA ARG A 560 0.15 -12.47 19.39
C ARG A 560 0.96 -11.73 20.46
N ALA A 561 0.65 -10.47 20.74
CA ALA A 561 1.34 -9.65 21.73
C ALA A 561 0.96 -9.97 23.19
N LEU A 562 -0.16 -10.67 23.43
CA LEU A 562 -0.59 -11.02 24.78
C LEU A 562 0.42 -11.94 25.50
N PRO A 563 0.56 -11.85 26.83
CA PRO A 563 1.29 -12.85 27.61
C PRO A 563 0.70 -14.25 27.39
N LEU A 564 1.55 -15.26 27.19
CA LEU A 564 1.12 -16.63 26.85
C LEU A 564 0.03 -17.19 27.78
N PRO A 565 0.10 -17.06 29.13
CA PRO A 565 -0.96 -17.55 30.00
C PRO A 565 -2.32 -16.89 29.76
N ARG A 566 -2.32 -15.59 29.41
CA ARG A 566 -3.52 -14.81 29.14
C ARG A 566 -4.12 -15.20 27.79
N TYR A 567 -3.28 -15.31 26.76
CA TYR A 567 -3.68 -15.77 25.44
C TYR A 567 -4.28 -17.19 25.50
N GLN A 568 -3.64 -18.12 26.22
CA GLN A 568 -4.14 -19.49 26.35
C GLN A 568 -5.53 -19.53 27.00
N ALA A 569 -5.75 -18.75 28.07
CA ALA A 569 -7.07 -18.66 28.70
C ALA A 569 -8.15 -18.12 27.74
N ILE A 570 -7.81 -17.12 26.92
CA ILE A 570 -8.70 -16.59 25.88
C ILE A 570 -8.98 -17.64 24.80
N LEU A 571 -7.96 -18.35 24.32
CA LEU A 571 -8.12 -19.43 23.34
C LEU A 571 -9.05 -20.52 23.86
N GLU A 572 -8.85 -20.97 25.09
CA GLU A 572 -9.68 -22.01 25.74
C GLU A 572 -11.13 -21.54 25.90
N ALA A 573 -11.37 -20.29 26.31
CA ALA A 573 -12.71 -19.71 26.40
C ALA A 573 -13.43 -19.57 25.05
N ASN A 574 -12.67 -19.56 23.94
CA ASN A 574 -13.20 -19.46 22.59
C ASN A 574 -13.43 -20.81 21.90
N LEU A 575 -13.05 -21.93 22.52
CA LEU A 575 -13.29 -23.27 21.96
C LEU A 575 -14.78 -23.53 21.69
N GLU A 576 -15.64 -23.18 22.65
CA GLU A 576 -17.10 -23.35 22.50
C GLU A 576 -17.69 -22.33 21.52
N ARG A 577 -17.22 -21.07 21.56
CA ARG A 577 -17.69 -19.99 20.67
C ARG A 577 -17.42 -20.28 19.20
N CYS A 578 -16.31 -20.97 18.91
CA CYS A 578 -15.90 -21.37 17.58
C CYS A 578 -16.21 -22.85 17.28
N ALA A 579 -17.09 -23.51 18.05
CA ALA A 579 -17.42 -24.93 17.81
C ALA A 579 -18.01 -25.16 16.42
N ASP A 580 -18.72 -24.15 15.88
CA ASP A 580 -19.27 -24.20 14.53
C ASP A 580 -18.27 -23.92 13.42
N GLU A 581 -17.26 -23.12 13.71
CA GLU A 581 -16.23 -22.69 12.76
C GLU A 581 -14.83 -22.82 13.36
N PRO A 582 -14.36 -24.05 13.67
CA PRO A 582 -13.09 -24.26 14.39
C PRO A 582 -11.87 -23.74 13.64
N TRP A 583 -11.95 -23.59 12.31
CA TRP A 583 -10.90 -22.97 11.50
C TRP A 583 -10.59 -21.52 11.89
N ARG A 584 -11.51 -20.77 12.51
CA ARG A 584 -11.23 -19.43 13.03
C ARG A 584 -10.15 -19.42 14.12
N LEU A 585 -10.17 -20.43 15.00
CA LEU A 585 -9.16 -20.60 16.05
C LEU A 585 -7.80 -20.93 15.45
N VAL A 586 -7.79 -21.75 14.39
CA VAL A 586 -6.56 -22.14 13.68
C VAL A 586 -5.80 -20.92 13.15
N ARG A 587 -6.53 -19.95 12.58
CA ARG A 587 -5.95 -18.69 12.07
C ARG A 587 -5.41 -17.77 13.16
N CYS A 588 -5.75 -18.03 14.42
CA CYS A 588 -5.30 -17.24 15.57
C CYS A 588 -4.14 -17.89 16.34
N LEU A 589 -3.70 -19.11 15.97
CA LEU A 589 -2.73 -19.89 16.74
C LEU A 589 -1.34 -19.23 16.82
N ARG A 590 -0.60 -19.55 17.89
CA ARG A 590 0.78 -19.13 18.11
C ARG A 590 1.72 -20.32 18.23
N ALA A 591 2.97 -20.13 17.81
CA ALA A 591 3.98 -21.19 17.82
C ALA A 591 4.48 -21.56 19.22
N ASP A 592 4.30 -20.68 20.21
CA ASP A 592 4.71 -20.88 21.60
C ASP A 592 3.62 -21.53 22.48
N LEU A 593 2.50 -21.94 21.89
CA LEU A 593 1.45 -22.67 22.59
C LEU A 593 1.93 -24.07 23.03
N PRO A 594 1.52 -24.53 24.23
CA PRO A 594 1.71 -25.93 24.61
C PRO A 594 1.04 -26.87 23.61
N GLU A 595 1.69 -28.00 23.30
CA GLU A 595 1.16 -29.00 22.37
C GLU A 595 -0.25 -29.48 22.71
N ALA A 596 -0.59 -29.56 24.00
CA ALA A 596 -1.92 -29.95 24.46
C ALA A 596 -3.03 -28.96 24.04
N ALA A 597 -2.71 -27.66 24.00
CA ALA A 597 -3.64 -26.62 23.55
C ALA A 597 -3.82 -26.70 22.01
N LEU A 598 -2.71 -26.87 21.28
CA LEU A 598 -2.73 -27.09 19.83
C LEU A 598 -3.56 -28.33 19.47
N GLU A 599 -3.33 -29.46 20.15
CA GLU A 599 -4.05 -30.71 19.93
C GLU A 599 -5.56 -30.54 20.18
N THR A 600 -5.95 -29.73 21.17
CA THR A 600 -7.36 -29.45 21.48
C THR A 600 -8.05 -28.70 20.34
N VAL A 601 -7.41 -27.65 19.80
CA VAL A 601 -7.94 -26.89 18.66
C VAL A 601 -8.00 -27.77 17.41
N PHE A 602 -6.97 -28.57 17.14
CA PHE A 602 -6.96 -29.46 15.99
C PHE A 602 -7.99 -30.59 16.09
N LYS A 603 -8.29 -31.11 17.28
CA LYS A 603 -9.40 -32.07 17.45
C LYS A 603 -10.75 -31.46 17.09
N ALA A 604 -10.99 -30.21 17.46
CA ALA A 604 -12.20 -29.49 17.06
C ALA A 604 -12.27 -29.32 15.53
N LEU A 605 -11.14 -28.98 14.89
CA LEU A 605 -11.04 -28.89 13.43
C LEU A 605 -11.32 -30.23 12.73
N VAL A 606 -10.68 -31.31 13.20
CA VAL A 606 -10.80 -32.67 12.65
C VAL A 606 -12.20 -33.25 12.83
N ALA A 607 -12.97 -32.78 13.81
CA ALA A 607 -14.36 -33.18 13.99
C ALA A 607 -15.29 -32.70 12.86
N ARG A 608 -14.88 -31.68 12.08
CA ARG A 608 -15.66 -31.09 10.98
C ARG A 608 -14.90 -31.05 9.65
N PRO A 609 -14.34 -32.17 9.18
CA PRO A 609 -13.35 -32.14 8.09
C PRO A 609 -13.98 -31.87 6.72
N LYS A 610 -15.30 -32.11 6.56
CA LYS A 610 -16.03 -31.83 5.31
C LYS A 610 -16.28 -30.34 5.07
N GLU A 611 -16.22 -29.54 6.13
CA GLU A 611 -16.53 -28.12 6.08
C GLU A 611 -15.28 -27.26 5.88
N VAL A 612 -14.08 -27.87 5.90
CA VAL A 612 -12.79 -27.20 5.77
C VAL A 612 -12.28 -27.41 4.34
N SER A 613 -12.48 -26.40 3.51
CA SER A 613 -12.08 -26.36 2.09
C SER A 613 -11.94 -24.91 1.61
N GLY A 614 -11.36 -24.73 0.43
CA GLY A 614 -11.56 -23.52 -0.38
C GLY A 614 -11.01 -22.22 0.19
N GLY A 615 -10.01 -22.24 1.07
CA GLY A 615 -9.49 -20.97 1.64
C GLY A 615 -9.44 -20.91 3.16
N LYS A 616 -10.25 -21.74 3.82
CA LYS A 616 -10.69 -21.49 5.20
C LYS A 616 -9.57 -21.45 6.24
N LEU A 617 -8.47 -22.17 6.04
CA LEU A 617 -7.33 -22.16 6.96
C LEU A 617 -6.38 -20.97 6.73
N GLY A 618 -6.46 -20.30 5.58
CA GLY A 618 -5.51 -19.24 5.20
C GLY A 618 -4.06 -19.73 5.14
N ASP A 619 -3.12 -18.80 5.32
CA ASP A 619 -1.67 -19.05 5.25
C ASP A 619 -0.98 -18.98 6.64
N ASP A 620 -1.71 -18.67 7.71
CA ASP A 620 -1.14 -18.47 9.06
C ASP A 620 -0.49 -19.74 9.64
N LEU A 621 -0.96 -20.93 9.24
CA LEU A 621 -0.36 -22.20 9.65
C LEU A 621 1.08 -22.36 9.14
N ARG A 622 1.46 -21.75 8.00
CA ARG A 622 2.83 -21.78 7.48
C ARG A 622 3.81 -21.20 8.49
N ALA A 623 3.42 -20.12 9.17
CA ALA A 623 4.26 -19.43 10.15
C ALA A 623 4.55 -20.27 11.41
N LEU A 624 3.74 -21.30 11.69
CA LEU A 624 3.93 -22.19 12.85
C LEU A 624 4.95 -23.31 12.57
N GLY A 625 5.25 -23.58 11.30
CA GLY A 625 6.26 -24.55 10.88
C GLY A 625 6.04 -25.97 11.43
N GLY A 626 7.11 -26.65 11.84
CA GLY A 626 7.04 -28.05 12.29
C GLY A 626 6.35 -28.28 13.64
N VAL A 627 6.09 -27.24 14.44
CA VAL A 627 5.54 -27.36 15.81
C VAL A 627 4.13 -27.95 15.82
N ILE A 628 3.37 -27.78 14.73
CA ILE A 628 1.98 -28.26 14.63
C ILE A 628 1.88 -29.74 14.20
N VAL A 629 2.96 -30.36 13.72
CA VAL A 629 2.91 -31.70 13.12
C VAL A 629 2.45 -32.77 14.12
N ASP A 630 3.08 -32.86 15.29
CA ASP A 630 2.74 -33.88 16.29
C ASP A 630 1.36 -33.66 16.96
N PRO A 631 0.97 -32.42 17.33
CA PRO A 631 -0.39 -32.15 17.81
C PRO A 631 -1.47 -32.48 16.76
N LEU A 632 -1.24 -32.12 15.50
CA LEU A 632 -2.19 -32.38 14.41
C LEU A 632 -2.28 -33.89 14.13
N ARG A 633 -1.16 -34.61 14.08
CA ARG A 633 -1.15 -36.08 13.95
C ARG A 633 -1.96 -36.75 15.05
N ARG A 634 -1.78 -36.34 16.32
CA ARG A 634 -2.55 -36.88 17.45
C ARG A 634 -4.04 -36.55 17.36
N ALA A 635 -4.38 -35.36 16.87
CA ALA A 635 -5.77 -34.96 16.66
C ALA A 635 -6.45 -35.78 15.55
N ILE A 636 -5.73 -36.10 14.47
CA ILE A 636 -6.21 -36.93 13.36
C ILE A 636 -6.37 -38.39 13.82
N GLY A 637 -5.38 -38.93 14.52
CA GLY A 637 -5.38 -40.33 14.96
C GLY A 637 -5.48 -41.30 13.78
N ASP A 638 -6.35 -42.31 13.90
CA ASP A 638 -6.65 -43.27 12.83
C ASP A 638 -7.85 -42.84 11.95
N THR A 639 -8.28 -41.58 12.06
CA THR A 639 -9.46 -41.07 11.35
C THR A 639 -9.14 -40.91 9.87
N GLN A 640 -9.94 -41.55 8.99
CA GLN A 640 -9.82 -41.34 7.56
C GLN A 640 -10.41 -39.97 7.17
N LEU A 641 -9.55 -39.06 6.71
CA LEU A 641 -9.93 -37.70 6.34
C LEU A 641 -10.32 -37.58 4.85
N PRO A 642 -11.25 -36.69 4.49
CA PRO A 642 -11.54 -36.37 3.10
C PRO A 642 -10.32 -35.79 2.37
N GLY A 643 -10.15 -36.11 1.09
CA GLY A 643 -9.05 -35.54 0.28
C GLY A 643 -9.11 -34.02 0.12
N THR A 644 -10.30 -33.41 0.23
CA THR A 644 -10.46 -31.94 0.28
C THR A 644 -9.81 -31.33 1.52
N PHE A 645 -9.93 -31.97 2.68
CA PHE A 645 -9.31 -31.53 3.93
C PHE A 645 -7.77 -31.62 3.84
N MET A 646 -7.25 -32.72 3.30
CA MET A 646 -5.80 -32.90 3.13
C MET A 646 -5.20 -31.87 2.17
N ARG A 647 -5.88 -31.57 1.06
CA ARG A 647 -5.46 -30.48 0.15
C ARG A 647 -5.47 -29.10 0.82
N GLU A 648 -6.45 -28.84 1.69
CA GLU A 648 -6.50 -27.59 2.43
C GLU A 648 -5.35 -27.48 3.45
N LEU A 649 -4.98 -28.57 4.13
CA LEU A 649 -3.78 -28.63 4.97
C LEU A 649 -2.49 -28.42 4.17
N GLU A 650 -2.38 -29.06 3.00
CA GLU A 650 -1.23 -28.89 2.09
C GLU A 650 -1.06 -27.43 1.69
N ARG A 651 -2.15 -26.74 1.36
CA ARG A 651 -2.10 -25.33 1.00
C ARG A 651 -1.73 -24.43 2.19
N ALA A 652 -2.27 -24.72 3.38
CA ALA A 652 -2.12 -23.86 4.55
C ALA A 652 -0.80 -24.04 5.31
N MET A 653 -0.16 -25.20 5.19
CA MET A 653 1.10 -25.53 5.89
C MET A 653 2.34 -25.24 5.02
N ASP A 654 3.50 -25.14 5.67
CA ASP A 654 4.78 -25.18 4.95
C ASP A 654 5.02 -26.57 4.34
N ASN A 655 5.67 -26.62 3.17
CA ASN A 655 5.93 -27.85 2.42
C ASN A 655 6.66 -28.92 3.26
N ALA A 656 7.62 -28.51 4.09
CA ALA A 656 8.35 -29.46 4.94
C ALA A 656 7.47 -29.98 6.08
N ALA A 657 6.65 -29.12 6.68
CA ALA A 657 5.71 -29.50 7.73
C ALA A 657 4.61 -30.43 7.21
N TYR A 658 4.04 -30.16 6.04
CA TYR A 658 3.03 -31.02 5.42
C TYR A 658 3.60 -32.39 5.03
N LYS A 659 4.81 -32.41 4.48
CA LYS A 659 5.52 -33.66 4.17
C LYS A 659 5.74 -34.50 5.43
N ALA A 660 6.22 -33.87 6.51
CA ALA A 660 6.43 -34.55 7.80
C ALA A 660 5.13 -35.11 8.38
N LEU A 661 4.02 -34.36 8.28
CA LEU A 661 2.69 -34.83 8.68
C LEU A 661 2.25 -36.04 7.86
N SER A 662 2.36 -35.98 6.53
CA SER A 662 1.98 -37.07 5.62
C SER A 662 2.76 -38.35 5.93
N GLU A 663 4.08 -38.25 6.08
CA GLU A 663 4.93 -39.39 6.46
C GLU A 663 4.60 -39.95 7.85
N ALA A 664 4.10 -39.11 8.77
CA ALA A 664 3.75 -39.51 10.12
C ALA A 664 2.36 -40.15 10.22
N LEU A 665 1.43 -39.79 9.33
CA LEU A 665 0.11 -40.41 9.22
C LEU A 665 0.17 -41.85 8.67
N ASP A 666 1.19 -42.16 7.86
CA ASP A 666 1.47 -43.54 7.39
C ASP A 666 1.98 -44.49 8.50
N ARG A 667 2.20 -43.97 9.72
CA ARG A 667 2.70 -44.74 10.87
C ARG A 667 1.64 -44.82 11.96
N PRO A 668 1.36 -46.00 12.54
CA PRO A 668 0.39 -46.13 13.63
C PRO A 668 0.75 -45.20 14.80
N VAL A 669 -0.26 -44.56 15.40
CA VAL A 669 -0.07 -43.69 16.57
C VAL A 669 0.28 -44.57 17.78
N GLU A 670 1.48 -44.40 18.33
CA GLU A 670 1.90 -45.15 19.53
C GLU A 670 1.01 -44.76 20.71
N THR A 671 0.46 -45.74 21.42
CA THR A 671 -0.22 -45.46 22.68
C THR A 671 0.79 -44.93 23.72
N PRO A 672 0.37 -44.16 24.74
CA PRO A 672 1.27 -43.71 25.82
C PRO A 672 2.03 -44.87 26.49
N ARG A 673 1.48 -46.09 26.43
CA ARG A 673 2.12 -47.31 26.94
C ARG A 673 3.20 -47.85 26.01
N GLU A 674 3.03 -47.73 24.71
CA GLU A 674 4.01 -48.13 23.69
C GLU A 674 5.16 -47.13 23.61
N GLU A 675 4.84 -45.84 23.65
CA GLU A 675 5.83 -44.76 23.73
C GLU A 675 6.70 -44.91 25.00
N LEU A 676 6.08 -45.12 26.17
CA LEU A 676 6.81 -45.38 27.41
C LEU A 676 7.70 -46.62 27.32
N ARG A 677 7.26 -47.68 26.61
CA ARG A 677 8.06 -48.90 26.40
C ARG A 677 9.24 -48.66 25.47
N ARG A 678 9.05 -47.87 24.41
CA ARG A 678 10.09 -47.49 23.46
C ARG A 678 11.14 -46.62 24.14
N LEU A 679 10.74 -45.55 24.81
CA LEU A 679 11.63 -44.66 25.58
C LEU A 679 12.40 -45.43 26.68
N ALA A 680 11.75 -46.39 27.34
CA ALA A 680 12.40 -47.25 28.33
C ALA A 680 13.39 -48.25 27.71
N ALA A 681 13.18 -48.67 26.46
CA ALA A 681 14.10 -49.55 25.74
C ALA A 681 15.31 -48.80 25.16
N GLU A 682 15.17 -47.50 24.88
CA GLU A 682 16.21 -46.63 24.31
C GLU A 682 17.21 -46.10 25.36
N GLN A 683 16.90 -46.16 26.66
CA GLN A 683 17.80 -45.73 27.74
C GLN A 683 18.85 -46.81 28.06
N PRO A 684 20.17 -46.54 27.87
CA PRO A 684 21.22 -47.51 28.18
C PRO A 684 21.49 -47.56 29.69
N GLY A 685 20.93 -48.58 30.36
CA GLY A 685 21.14 -48.83 31.79
C GLY A 685 20.54 -50.17 32.25
N PRO A 686 20.83 -50.64 33.48
CA PRO A 686 20.27 -51.89 33.98
C PRO A 686 18.73 -51.81 33.98
N LYS A 687 18.05 -52.86 33.51
CA LYS A 687 16.58 -52.92 33.34
C LYS A 687 15.86 -52.42 34.61
N VAL A 688 15.41 -51.17 34.60
CA VAL A 688 14.65 -50.58 35.70
C VAL A 688 13.20 -51.05 35.57
N ARG A 689 12.60 -51.56 36.64
CA ARG A 689 11.15 -51.83 36.67
C ARG A 689 10.40 -50.50 36.74
N ILE A 690 9.74 -50.15 35.65
CA ILE A 690 8.82 -49.00 35.60
C ILE A 690 7.42 -49.51 35.99
N TYR A 691 6.86 -48.97 37.06
CA TYR A 691 5.50 -49.28 37.49
C TYR A 691 4.54 -48.23 36.95
N LEU A 692 3.56 -48.67 36.15
CA LEU A 692 2.45 -47.83 35.72
C LEU A 692 1.43 -47.77 36.87
N LEU A 693 1.40 -46.66 37.61
CA LEU A 693 0.40 -46.44 38.65
C LEU A 693 -0.95 -46.12 38.00
N ARG A 694 -1.93 -46.99 38.20
CA ARG A 694 -3.34 -46.71 37.87
C ARG A 694 -4.05 -46.24 39.12
N ARG A 695 -4.84 -45.16 39.00
CA ARG A 695 -5.74 -44.71 40.07
C ARG A 695 -6.77 -45.81 40.31
N ALA A 696 -6.87 -46.31 41.54
CA ALA A 696 -7.87 -47.31 41.89
C ALA A 696 -9.27 -46.68 41.85
N GLU A 697 -10.25 -47.38 41.27
CA GLU A 697 -11.64 -46.93 41.18
C GLU A 697 -12.35 -46.84 42.53
N ARG A 698 -11.73 -47.38 43.59
CA ARG A 698 -12.21 -47.30 44.98
C ARG A 698 -11.06 -47.05 45.95
N ALA A 699 -11.39 -46.45 47.09
CA ALA A 699 -10.45 -46.35 48.20
C ALA A 699 -10.08 -47.77 48.72
N PRO A 700 -8.80 -48.05 49.01
CA PRO A 700 -8.38 -49.33 49.54
C PRO A 700 -8.90 -49.53 50.97
N ALA A 701 -9.24 -50.76 51.33
CA ALA A 701 -9.71 -51.10 52.68
C ALA A 701 -8.54 -51.18 53.68
N GLU A 702 -8.80 -50.95 54.97
CA GLU A 702 -7.78 -51.10 56.03
C GLU A 702 -7.22 -52.53 56.03
N GLY A 703 -5.97 -52.67 55.59
CA GLY A 703 -5.24 -53.95 55.47
C GLY A 703 -4.70 -54.25 54.06
N GLU A 704 -5.13 -53.53 53.02
CA GLU A 704 -4.60 -53.71 51.65
C GLU A 704 -3.26 -53.00 51.41
N VAL A 705 -2.86 -52.09 52.30
CA VAL A 705 -1.60 -51.34 52.18
C VAL A 705 -0.52 -52.01 53.02
N GLY A 706 0.32 -52.84 52.38
CA GLY A 706 1.47 -53.46 53.03
C GLY A 706 1.92 -54.84 52.50
N ARG A 707 1.58 -55.22 51.26
CA ARG A 707 2.15 -56.40 50.59
C ARG A 707 2.76 -56.06 49.25
#